data_AF-A0A195EWC2-F1
#
_entry.id   AF-A0A195EWC2-F1
#
_cell.length_a   1.000
_cell.length_b   1.000
_cell.length_c   1.000
_cell.angle_alpha   90.00
_cell.angle_beta   90.00
_cell.angle_gamma   90.00
#
_symmetry.space_group_name_H-M   'P 1'
#
loop_
_entity.id
_entity.type
_entity.pdbx_description
1 polymer ?
#
loop_
_entity_poly.entity_id
_entity_poly.type
_entity_poly.pdbx_seq_one_letter_code
_entity_poly.pdbx_strand_id
1 'polypeptide(L)'
;MWKKKDESEKNASTPPNNGSHIENYVTFVSERWSLLKSWFNNNFERLFSFKISDVSSFEKFVQFLYRPTDPASLGVARALFGMCMVIDVVEERGFSDIDIKWGDPWDCHFPLIHGMMPPSLSWMIMIYTVMWMGAFGIALGLRFRIACACFVLPYWYIFLLEKTYWNNHSYLYGVVATLFWGTEANKYFALDASNAERNGKSVPYWNYFILKFQFFALYFLAGLKKFSREWLEGYAMINLSRHWVFHPFKIFLSTEQIDFLIVHWFGFIFDLSVGFWMLFEKTRIPSMVFCTTFHLMNSRLFNIGMFPYVCLATMPLFCRVNWPRKLELYFKLKQKILSTNTNSINANSVKETDSQAKEAVKPNYLKLPSNEIFYNETMHEEKIMNKEKDKKYFVKSKSEKETDEKDNDMQSFKKSIKLNKKGVINVCKKNWIAQQSPKTTRKQKFVASLLLCHILLQFFLPYSHFISKGYNNWVPGLYGYSWDMMVYSWDTIHVVIKVHDNANDEVRYLDPVAWVQNDRWMKHGDMAIQYSQCLKNNLMRRKEELRTKHYSEDMEKWIKLSTNLSVYIDVWCSLNGRFQQRIFNPNIDMLTVDWHPFKPVSFLMPLLTQYSSYRHKMDEIQQHVYTWSNYTDVLFVADFPGMYLENYISTDFTNVSLTVLEGEVTYGEEESMDVITVSKKKSISIGTGKFHRIKTTSSYPACYMYTYTNQTKQLDSEK
;
A
#
# COMPACT_ATOMS: atom_id res chain seq x y z
N MET A 1 -50.76 -19.69 -11.86
CA MET A 1 -52.00 -20.47 -12.08
C MET A 1 -51.95 -21.72 -11.20
N TRP A 2 -52.13 -21.57 -9.88
CA TRP A 2 -52.19 -22.71 -8.96
C TRP A 2 -53.58 -22.73 -8.31
N LYS A 3 -54.28 -23.85 -8.51
CA LYS A 3 -55.68 -24.12 -8.16
C LYS A 3 -55.86 -24.30 -6.64
N LYS A 4 -56.97 -23.77 -6.14
CA LYS A 4 -57.67 -24.14 -4.90
C LYS A 4 -58.25 -25.56 -4.99
N LYS A 5 -58.36 -26.23 -3.83
CA LYS A 5 -59.45 -27.09 -3.30
C LYS A 5 -58.87 -27.92 -2.12
N ASP A 6 -59.53 -28.22 -1.01
CA ASP A 6 -60.91 -28.07 -0.54
C ASP A 6 -60.88 -28.05 1.02
N GLU A 7 -61.91 -27.48 1.63
CA GLU A 7 -62.22 -27.53 3.06
C GLU A 7 -62.91 -28.85 3.46
N SER A 8 -62.73 -29.28 4.72
CA SER A 8 -63.77 -29.98 5.47
C SER A 8 -63.62 -29.73 6.98
N GLU A 9 -64.68 -29.19 7.59
CA GLU A 9 -64.84 -28.89 9.01
C GLU A 9 -64.88 -30.13 9.92
N LYS A 10 -64.41 -30.01 11.17
CA LYS A 10 -65.06 -30.58 12.36
C LYS A 10 -64.49 -30.04 13.69
N ASN A 11 -65.36 -29.27 14.38
CA ASN A 11 -65.61 -29.13 15.82
C ASN A 11 -64.50 -29.35 16.88
N ALA A 12 -64.20 -28.24 17.57
CA ALA A 12 -64.10 -28.03 19.02
C ALA A 12 -63.55 -29.16 19.92
N SER A 13 -62.32 -28.94 20.42
CA SER A 13 -61.99 -29.14 21.84
C SER A 13 -60.79 -28.25 22.21
N THR A 14 -60.93 -27.52 23.30
CA THR A 14 -59.93 -26.61 23.90
C THR A 14 -58.70 -27.38 24.38
N PRO A 15 -57.46 -26.91 24.13
CA PRO A 15 -56.31 -27.25 24.96
C PRO A 15 -55.81 -26.03 25.75
N PRO A 16 -55.06 -26.26 26.84
CA PRO A 16 -54.90 -25.30 27.92
C PRO A 16 -53.83 -24.23 27.64
N ASN A 17 -53.99 -23.10 28.33
CA ASN A 17 -53.02 -22.08 28.68
C ASN A 17 -51.54 -22.39 28.33
N ASN A 18 -51.08 -21.94 27.16
CA ASN A 18 -49.68 -21.99 26.73
C ASN A 18 -49.04 -20.58 26.61
N GLY A 19 -49.62 -19.57 27.27
CA GLY A 19 -49.13 -18.19 27.24
C GLY A 19 -47.81 -17.97 27.99
N SER A 20 -47.51 -18.76 29.03
CA SER A 20 -46.31 -18.55 29.86
C SER A 20 -45.02 -19.13 29.29
N HIS A 21 -45.11 -20.18 28.45
CA HIS A 21 -43.91 -20.82 27.88
C HIS A 21 -43.36 -20.06 26.66
N ILE A 22 -44.21 -19.38 25.89
CA ILE A 22 -43.78 -18.59 24.72
C ILE A 22 -43.18 -17.26 25.16
N GLU A 23 -43.75 -16.58 26.16
CA GLU A 23 -43.15 -15.36 26.73
C GLU A 23 -41.80 -15.65 27.40
N ASN A 24 -41.67 -16.78 28.11
CA ASN A 24 -40.40 -17.19 28.72
C ASN A 24 -39.32 -17.59 27.71
N TYR A 25 -39.70 -18.14 26.55
CA TYR A 25 -38.73 -18.46 25.50
C TYR A 25 -38.25 -17.21 24.76
N VAL A 26 -39.14 -16.24 24.52
CA VAL A 26 -38.80 -14.95 23.90
C VAL A 26 -37.94 -14.10 24.84
N THR A 27 -38.23 -14.07 26.15
CA THR A 27 -37.38 -13.39 27.14
C THR A 27 -36.03 -14.09 27.31
N PHE A 28 -35.98 -15.42 27.33
CA PHE A 28 -34.72 -16.17 27.40
C PHE A 28 -33.81 -15.96 26.16
N VAL A 29 -34.39 -15.93 24.96
CA VAL A 29 -33.67 -15.62 23.72
C VAL A 29 -33.21 -14.15 23.71
N SER A 30 -34.07 -13.22 24.15
CA SER A 30 -33.73 -11.80 24.31
C SER A 30 -32.59 -11.58 25.32
N GLU A 31 -32.62 -12.28 26.46
CA GLU A 31 -31.58 -12.22 27.49
C GLU A 31 -30.26 -12.81 26.98
N ARG A 32 -30.27 -13.98 26.33
CA ARG A 32 -29.06 -14.54 25.68
C ARG A 32 -28.51 -13.62 24.61
N TRP A 33 -29.37 -12.99 23.81
CA TRP A 33 -28.93 -12.03 22.79
C TRP A 33 -28.37 -10.76 23.41
N SER A 34 -28.93 -10.29 24.52
CA SER A 34 -28.41 -9.15 25.29
C SER A 34 -27.06 -9.47 25.95
N LEU A 35 -26.88 -10.69 26.47
CA LEU A 35 -25.65 -11.19 27.06
C LEU A 35 -24.56 -11.36 25.99
N LEU A 36 -24.92 -11.90 24.82
CA LEU A 36 -24.00 -12.02 23.68
C LEU A 36 -23.58 -10.64 23.16
N LYS A 37 -24.51 -9.68 23.09
CA LYS A 37 -24.26 -8.30 22.69
C LYS A 37 -23.40 -7.54 23.71
N SER A 38 -23.63 -7.76 25.01
CA SER A 38 -22.82 -7.21 26.10
C SER A 38 -21.41 -7.80 26.11
N TRP A 39 -21.29 -9.12 25.96
CA TRP A 39 -20.02 -9.82 25.81
C TRP A 39 -19.25 -9.37 24.56
N PHE A 40 -19.94 -9.23 23.43
CA PHE A 40 -19.37 -8.69 22.20
C PHE A 40 -18.92 -7.24 22.39
N ASN A 41 -19.74 -6.36 22.96
CA ASN A 41 -19.38 -4.98 23.25
C ASN A 41 -18.16 -4.86 24.18
N ASN A 42 -18.12 -5.64 25.27
CA ASN A 42 -17.03 -5.61 26.25
C ASN A 42 -15.72 -6.16 25.65
N ASN A 43 -15.80 -7.23 24.85
CA ASN A 43 -14.63 -7.74 24.13
C ASN A 43 -14.18 -6.79 23.02
N PHE A 44 -15.12 -6.18 22.31
CA PHE A 44 -14.85 -5.23 21.23
C PHE A 44 -14.19 -3.95 21.77
N GLU A 45 -14.67 -3.42 22.90
CA GLU A 45 -14.05 -2.28 23.59
C GLU A 45 -12.62 -2.62 24.05
N ARG A 46 -12.42 -3.82 24.61
CA ARG A 46 -11.11 -4.33 25.01
C ARG A 46 -10.15 -4.53 23.82
N LEU A 47 -10.68 -4.88 22.65
CA LEU A 47 -9.89 -5.17 21.45
C LEU A 47 -9.55 -3.91 20.64
N PHE A 48 -10.53 -3.04 20.38
CA PHE A 48 -10.39 -1.91 19.44
C PHE A 48 -10.23 -0.54 20.13
N SER A 49 -10.28 -0.46 21.46
CA SER A 49 -10.16 0.79 22.22
C SER A 49 -11.20 1.87 21.86
N PHE A 50 -12.34 1.47 21.27
CA PHE A 50 -13.52 2.30 21.04
C PHE A 50 -14.79 1.52 21.33
N LYS A 51 -15.85 2.20 21.78
CA LYS A 51 -17.14 1.57 22.08
C LYS A 51 -18.02 1.56 20.84
N ILE A 52 -18.81 0.51 20.65
CA ILE A 52 -19.84 0.48 19.57
C ILE A 52 -20.85 1.63 19.73
N SER A 53 -21.05 2.14 20.95
CA SER A 53 -21.84 3.35 21.19
C SER A 53 -21.27 4.60 20.51
N ASP A 54 -19.97 4.66 20.25
CA ASP A 54 -19.31 5.85 19.71
C ASP A 54 -19.57 6.04 18.22
N VAL A 55 -19.95 4.96 17.51
CA VAL A 55 -20.31 4.99 16.07
C VAL A 55 -21.83 4.98 15.87
N SER A 56 -22.62 4.96 16.95
CA SER A 56 -24.09 4.87 16.86
C SER A 56 -24.76 6.11 16.24
N SER A 57 -24.10 7.26 16.24
CA SER A 57 -24.57 8.45 15.54
C SER A 57 -23.39 9.29 15.04
N PHE A 58 -23.61 10.09 13.99
CA PHE A 58 -22.58 10.98 13.44
C PHE A 58 -22.04 11.96 14.51
N GLU A 59 -22.90 12.46 15.39
CA GLU A 59 -22.50 13.35 16.49
C GLU A 59 -21.49 12.67 17.43
N LYS A 60 -21.77 11.43 17.86
CA LYS A 60 -20.87 10.69 18.75
C LYS A 60 -19.57 10.31 18.06
N PHE A 61 -19.62 9.99 16.76
CA PHE A 61 -18.43 9.71 15.98
C PHE A 61 -17.52 10.94 15.90
N VAL A 62 -18.09 12.12 15.67
CA VAL A 62 -17.35 13.39 15.70
C VAL A 62 -16.76 13.66 17.09
N GLN A 63 -17.51 13.42 18.17
CA GLN A 63 -17.00 13.55 19.55
C GLN A 63 -15.81 12.61 19.80
N PHE A 64 -15.92 11.36 19.35
CA PHE A 64 -14.85 10.36 19.44
C PHE A 64 -13.58 10.82 18.69
N LEU A 65 -13.73 11.30 17.45
CA LEU A 65 -12.63 11.82 16.64
C LEU A 65 -11.95 13.05 17.25
N TYR A 66 -12.68 13.86 18.02
CA TYR A 66 -12.16 15.06 18.68
C TYR A 66 -11.73 14.85 20.14
N ARG A 67 -11.70 13.62 20.63
CA ARG A 67 -11.18 13.35 21.99
C ARG A 67 -9.73 13.85 22.12
N PRO A 68 -9.39 14.61 23.18
CA PRO A 68 -8.04 15.10 23.41
C PRO A 68 -7.03 13.95 23.55
N THR A 69 -5.94 14.02 22.80
CA THR A 69 -4.89 12.99 22.76
C THR A 69 -3.52 13.64 22.88
N ASP A 70 -2.54 12.96 23.49
CA ASP A 70 -1.17 13.47 23.62
C ASP A 70 -0.48 13.58 22.23
N PRO A 71 0.21 14.68 21.91
CA PRO A 71 0.83 14.88 20.60
C PRO A 71 2.18 14.18 20.41
N ALA A 72 2.74 13.49 21.41
CA ALA A 72 4.14 13.10 21.37
C ALA A 72 4.48 12.14 20.22
N SER A 73 3.73 11.04 20.08
CA SER A 73 3.96 10.06 19.01
C SER A 73 3.76 10.69 17.61
N LEU A 74 2.76 11.55 17.45
CA LEU A 74 2.50 12.26 16.19
C LEU A 74 3.67 13.17 15.79
N GLY A 75 4.24 13.92 16.74
CA GLY A 75 5.39 14.78 16.49
C GLY A 75 6.63 14.01 16.06
N VAL A 76 6.90 12.86 16.68
CA VAL A 76 8.01 11.97 16.28
C VAL A 76 7.77 11.38 14.89
N ALA A 77 6.56 10.88 14.62
CA ALA A 77 6.23 10.33 13.30
C ALA A 77 6.36 11.37 12.18
N ARG A 78 5.95 12.62 12.42
CA ARG A 78 6.19 13.74 11.50
C ARG A 78 7.68 13.94 11.25
N ALA A 79 8.50 14.00 12.31
CA ALA A 79 9.93 14.25 12.17
C ALA A 79 10.63 13.15 11.34
N LEU A 80 10.33 11.88 11.65
CA LEU A 80 10.89 10.74 10.92
C LEU A 80 10.39 10.69 9.47
N PHE A 81 9.09 10.92 9.23
CA PHE A 81 8.55 11.01 7.87
C PHE A 81 9.21 12.13 7.06
N GLY A 82 9.32 13.34 7.64
CA GLY A 82 10.01 14.46 6.99
C GLY A 82 11.46 14.14 6.66
N MET A 83 12.19 13.48 7.57
CA MET A 83 13.57 13.04 7.33
C MET A 83 13.65 12.02 6.18
N CYS A 84 12.73 11.06 6.11
CA CYS A 84 12.65 10.15 4.96
C CYS A 84 12.39 10.91 3.65
N MET A 85 11.53 11.93 3.67
CA MET A 85 11.23 12.74 2.47
C MET A 85 12.41 13.62 2.03
N VAL A 86 13.25 14.10 2.97
CA VAL A 86 14.48 14.82 2.63
C VAL A 86 15.42 13.93 1.79
N ILE A 87 15.50 12.64 2.13
CA ILE A 87 16.32 11.66 1.40
C ILE A 87 15.61 11.25 0.09
N ASP A 88 14.32 10.93 0.15
CA ASP A 88 13.52 10.49 -1.01
C ASP A 88 13.52 11.54 -2.15
N VAL A 89 13.42 12.82 -1.80
CA VAL A 89 13.46 13.89 -2.80
C VAL A 89 14.77 13.89 -3.57
N VAL A 90 15.89 13.63 -2.90
CA VAL A 90 17.21 13.63 -3.53
C VAL A 90 17.40 12.38 -4.39
N GLU A 91 17.35 11.22 -3.75
CA GLU A 91 17.71 9.94 -4.37
C GLU A 91 16.63 9.43 -5.33
N GLU A 92 15.37 9.42 -4.90
CA GLU A 92 14.30 8.68 -5.58
C GLU A 92 13.46 9.55 -6.50
N ARG A 93 13.27 10.82 -6.15
CA ARG A 93 12.56 11.78 -7.02
C ARG A 93 13.50 12.45 -8.02
N GLY A 94 14.80 12.18 -7.92
CA GLY A 94 15.83 12.60 -8.87
C GLY A 94 16.19 14.06 -8.75
N PHE A 95 16.36 14.58 -7.53
CA PHE A 95 16.94 15.92 -7.37
C PHE A 95 18.46 15.89 -7.61
N SER A 96 19.12 14.77 -7.27
CA SER A 96 20.55 14.54 -7.60
C SER A 96 20.78 14.56 -9.10
N ASP A 97 19.90 13.90 -9.85
CA ASP A 97 20.01 13.67 -11.30
C ASP A 97 19.03 14.57 -12.08
N ILE A 98 18.81 15.79 -11.60
CA ILE A 98 17.81 16.70 -12.16
C ILE A 98 18.18 17.19 -13.57
N ASP A 99 19.47 17.29 -13.85
CA ASP A 99 20.04 17.63 -15.15
C ASP A 99 19.85 16.49 -16.16
N ILE A 100 20.02 15.24 -15.73
CA ILE A 100 19.72 14.08 -16.56
C ILE A 100 18.22 14.00 -16.83
N LYS A 101 17.40 14.25 -15.80
CA LYS A 101 15.94 14.10 -15.90
C LYS A 101 15.24 15.22 -16.67
N TRP A 102 15.73 16.45 -16.62
CA TRP A 102 15.04 17.62 -17.18
C TRP A 102 15.94 18.53 -18.03
N GLY A 103 17.22 18.17 -18.20
CA GLY A 103 18.19 19.02 -18.87
C GLY A 103 18.20 18.85 -20.39
N ASP A 104 17.90 17.65 -20.89
CA ASP A 104 17.84 17.41 -22.33
C ASP A 104 16.47 17.85 -22.90
N PRO A 105 16.42 18.90 -23.76
CA PRO A 105 15.17 19.36 -24.36
C PRO A 105 14.63 18.44 -25.46
N TRP A 106 15.35 17.36 -25.81
CA TRP A 106 14.88 16.33 -26.72
C TRP A 106 14.10 15.24 -26.01
N ASP A 107 14.26 15.10 -24.68
CA ASP A 107 13.62 14.01 -23.95
C ASP A 107 12.09 14.08 -24.00
N CYS A 108 11.49 12.92 -24.24
CA CYS A 108 10.07 12.71 -24.23
C CYS A 108 9.57 12.49 -22.80
N HIS A 109 8.76 13.44 -22.34
CA HIS A 109 8.09 13.39 -21.04
C HIS A 109 6.66 12.88 -21.15
N PHE A 110 6.18 12.25 -20.07
CA PHE A 110 4.86 11.61 -20.05
C PHE A 110 3.94 12.17 -18.97
N PRO A 111 3.40 13.39 -19.14
CA PRO A 111 2.46 13.95 -18.17
C PRO A 111 1.16 13.15 -18.08
N LEU A 112 0.60 13.07 -16.87
CA LEU A 112 -0.72 12.47 -16.65
C LEU A 112 -1.83 13.32 -17.29
N ILE A 113 -1.68 14.64 -17.26
CA ILE A 113 -2.57 15.57 -17.97
C ILE A 113 -1.89 15.93 -19.29
N HIS A 114 -2.44 15.42 -20.39
CA HIS A 114 -1.90 15.64 -21.73
C HIS A 114 -1.74 17.15 -22.00
N GLY A 115 -0.56 17.55 -22.49
CA GLY A 115 -0.22 18.94 -22.80
C GLY A 115 0.47 19.71 -21.67
N MET A 116 0.61 19.15 -20.47
CA MET A 116 1.53 19.74 -19.48
C MET A 116 2.96 19.65 -20.01
N MET A 117 3.69 20.75 -19.98
CA MET A 117 5.10 20.81 -20.36
C MET A 117 5.97 21.19 -19.17
N PRO A 118 7.16 20.60 -19.02
CA PRO A 118 8.09 21.03 -18.00
C PRO A 118 8.59 22.45 -18.30
N PRO A 119 8.75 23.30 -17.27
CA PRO A 119 9.45 24.57 -17.42
C PRO A 119 10.94 24.30 -17.66
N SER A 120 11.69 25.36 -18.01
CA SER A 120 13.14 25.26 -18.17
C SER A 120 13.84 24.66 -16.94
N LEU A 121 14.97 23.99 -17.15
CA LEU A 121 15.76 23.35 -16.09
C LEU A 121 15.96 24.22 -14.83
N SER A 122 16.27 25.51 -14.98
CA SER A 122 16.45 26.42 -13.82
C SER A 122 15.22 26.53 -12.92
N TRP A 123 14.02 26.55 -13.51
CA TRP A 123 12.77 26.57 -12.76
C TRP A 123 12.48 25.20 -12.12
N MET A 124 12.82 24.10 -12.80
CA MET A 124 12.73 22.77 -12.20
C MET A 124 13.63 22.65 -10.97
N ILE A 125 14.88 23.12 -11.03
CA ILE A 125 15.80 23.19 -9.88
C ILE A 125 15.16 23.98 -8.73
N MET A 126 14.53 25.11 -9.01
CA MET A 126 13.87 25.91 -7.99
C MET A 126 12.68 25.17 -7.35
N ILE A 127 11.84 24.52 -8.16
CA ILE A 127 10.68 23.74 -7.69
C ILE A 127 11.14 22.59 -6.77
N TYR A 128 12.19 21.86 -7.17
CA TYR A 128 12.77 20.79 -6.35
C TYR A 128 13.41 21.34 -5.07
N THR A 129 14.10 22.47 -5.12
CA THR A 129 14.69 23.12 -3.94
C THR A 129 13.61 23.51 -2.92
N VAL A 130 12.50 24.11 -3.38
CA VAL A 130 11.35 24.45 -2.53
C VAL A 130 10.74 23.19 -1.91
N MET A 131 10.59 22.13 -2.70
CA MET A 131 10.09 20.84 -2.22
C MET A 131 11.00 20.26 -1.12
N TRP A 132 12.31 20.23 -1.36
CA TRP A 132 13.32 19.70 -0.43
C TRP A 132 13.39 20.50 0.87
N MET A 133 13.40 21.83 0.78
CA MET A 133 13.27 22.71 1.95
C MET A 133 11.97 22.49 2.71
N GLY A 134 10.87 22.26 2.00
CA GLY A 134 9.58 21.87 2.57
C GLY A 134 9.69 20.58 3.39
N ALA A 135 10.31 19.53 2.85
CA ALA A 135 10.55 18.27 3.56
C ALA A 135 11.38 18.48 4.84
N PHE A 136 12.44 19.28 4.76
CA PHE A 136 13.27 19.62 5.92
C PHE A 136 12.49 20.40 6.99
N GLY A 137 11.68 21.37 6.56
CA GLY A 137 10.76 22.10 7.43
C GLY A 137 9.71 21.20 8.09
N ILE A 138 9.19 20.19 7.36
CA ILE A 138 8.33 19.16 7.92
C ILE A 138 9.08 18.36 8.98
N ALA A 139 10.34 17.97 8.74
CA ALA A 139 11.16 17.18 9.68
C ALA A 139 11.46 17.94 10.99
N LEU A 140 11.74 19.24 10.89
CA LEU A 140 12.00 20.10 12.05
C LEU A 140 10.72 20.63 12.74
N GLY A 141 9.58 20.60 12.03
CA GLY A 141 8.34 21.23 12.49
C GLY A 141 8.44 22.76 12.55
N LEU A 142 9.27 23.36 11.69
CA LEU A 142 9.43 24.81 11.54
C LEU A 142 8.40 25.34 10.52
N ARG A 143 7.62 26.35 10.92
CA ARG A 143 6.47 26.89 10.16
C ARG A 143 5.66 25.79 9.50
N PHE A 144 5.29 24.77 10.29
CA PHE A 144 4.84 23.46 9.81
C PHE A 144 3.80 23.49 8.68
N ARG A 145 2.77 24.35 8.76
CA ARG A 145 1.73 24.45 7.72
C ARG A 145 2.28 24.98 6.39
N ILE A 146 3.24 25.91 6.44
CA ILE A 146 3.90 26.46 5.25
C ILE A 146 4.89 25.43 4.71
N ALA A 147 5.66 24.77 5.58
CA ALA A 147 6.57 23.70 5.16
C ALA A 147 5.84 22.57 4.44
N CYS A 148 4.67 22.15 4.94
CA CYS A 148 3.78 21.22 4.25
C CYS A 148 3.35 21.73 2.87
N ALA A 149 2.96 23.00 2.75
CA ALA A 149 2.58 23.57 1.45
C ALA A 149 3.75 23.58 0.45
N CYS A 150 4.94 23.98 0.90
CA CYS A 150 6.17 23.98 0.10
C CYS A 150 6.59 22.58 -0.35
N PHE A 151 6.23 21.52 0.38
CA PHE A 151 6.44 20.15 -0.04
C PHE A 151 5.33 19.65 -0.96
N VAL A 152 4.07 19.69 -0.50
CA VAL A 152 2.91 19.04 -1.13
C VAL A 152 2.60 19.61 -2.52
N LEU A 153 2.70 20.93 -2.70
CA LEU A 153 2.34 21.56 -3.99
C LEU A 153 3.34 21.19 -5.11
N PRO A 154 4.66 21.39 -4.94
CA PRO A 154 5.65 20.86 -5.88
C PRO A 154 5.59 19.35 -6.07
N TYR A 155 5.35 18.59 -5.00
CA TYR A 155 5.30 17.13 -5.07
C TYR A 155 4.21 16.65 -6.03
N TRP A 156 2.97 17.14 -5.87
CA TRP A 156 1.89 16.78 -6.78
C TRP A 156 2.08 17.34 -8.19
N TYR A 157 2.69 18.53 -8.32
CA TYR A 157 3.04 19.07 -9.63
C TYR A 157 3.98 18.14 -10.40
N ILE A 158 5.11 17.74 -9.80
CA ILE A 158 6.09 16.82 -10.41
C ILE A 158 5.46 15.45 -10.69
N PHE A 159 4.65 14.94 -9.75
CA PHE A 159 3.93 13.68 -9.90
C PHE A 159 3.00 13.65 -11.12
N LEU A 160 2.31 14.76 -11.40
CA LEU A 160 1.45 14.91 -12.58
C LEU A 160 2.24 15.14 -13.87
N LEU A 161 3.42 15.77 -13.76
CA LEU A 161 4.26 16.13 -14.90
C LEU A 161 4.98 14.95 -15.53
N GLU A 162 5.33 13.92 -14.75
CA GLU A 162 6.10 12.78 -15.25
C GLU A 162 5.60 11.45 -14.69
N LYS A 163 4.81 10.72 -15.48
CA LYS A 163 4.16 9.47 -15.07
C LYS A 163 5.11 8.28 -14.96
N THR A 164 6.24 8.35 -15.65
CA THR A 164 7.13 7.21 -15.77
C THR A 164 7.98 6.93 -14.53
N TYR A 165 8.06 7.87 -13.57
CA TYR A 165 8.92 7.74 -12.38
C TYR A 165 8.17 7.47 -11.08
N TRP A 166 6.84 7.52 -11.05
CA TRP A 166 6.08 7.26 -9.82
C TRP A 166 5.52 5.84 -9.75
N ASN A 167 5.26 5.40 -8.53
CA ASN A 167 4.67 4.10 -8.21
C ASN A 167 3.65 4.25 -7.07
N ASN A 168 3.10 3.14 -6.57
CA ASN A 168 2.12 3.16 -5.47
C ASN A 168 2.65 3.86 -4.20
N HIS A 169 3.96 3.79 -3.94
CA HIS A 169 4.58 4.41 -2.78
C HIS A 169 4.73 5.92 -2.95
N SER A 170 5.07 6.39 -4.16
CA SER A 170 5.06 7.82 -4.47
C SER A 170 3.67 8.42 -4.24
N TYR A 171 2.61 7.73 -4.70
CA TYR A 171 1.24 8.16 -4.42
C TYR A 171 0.94 8.21 -2.91
N LEU A 172 1.35 7.18 -2.16
CA LEU A 172 1.21 7.14 -0.70
C LEU A 172 1.88 8.34 -0.03
N TYR A 173 3.09 8.73 -0.42
CA TYR A 173 3.81 9.84 0.20
C TYR A 173 3.11 11.17 -0.03
N GLY A 174 2.64 11.43 -1.26
CA GLY A 174 1.83 12.61 -1.56
C GLY A 174 0.57 12.67 -0.70
N VAL A 175 -0.13 11.55 -0.54
CA VAL A 175 -1.31 11.44 0.33
C VAL A 175 -0.96 11.68 1.80
N VAL A 176 0.05 10.99 2.33
CA VAL A 176 0.46 11.12 3.74
C VAL A 176 0.94 12.54 4.06
N ALA A 177 1.70 13.18 3.17
CA ALA A 177 2.13 14.56 3.33
C ALA A 177 0.94 15.54 3.31
N THR A 178 -0.04 15.30 2.43
CA THR A 178 -1.30 16.07 2.39
C THR A 178 -2.11 15.88 3.68
N LEU A 179 -2.15 14.66 4.23
CA LEU A 179 -2.78 14.39 5.53
C LEU A 179 -2.06 15.11 6.67
N PHE A 180 -0.72 15.05 6.71
CA PHE A 180 0.09 15.79 7.68
C PHE A 180 -0.18 17.28 7.62
N TRP A 181 -0.34 17.85 6.42
CA TRP A 181 -0.69 19.26 6.25
C TRP A 181 -1.99 19.63 6.98
N GLY A 182 -2.97 18.71 7.05
CA GLY A 182 -4.20 18.88 7.81
C GLY A 182 -4.00 18.81 9.33
N THR A 183 -3.05 18.00 9.81
CA THR A 183 -2.83 17.71 11.24
C THR A 183 -2.20 18.84 12.06
N GLU A 184 -2.16 18.67 13.38
CA GLU A 184 -1.46 19.51 14.35
C GLU A 184 -0.17 18.83 14.86
N ALA A 185 0.58 18.20 13.95
CA ALA A 185 1.82 17.47 14.28
C ALA A 185 3.00 18.35 14.74
N ASN A 186 2.81 19.67 14.77
CA ASN A 186 3.78 20.66 15.25
C ASN A 186 3.69 20.94 16.76
N LYS A 187 2.78 20.29 17.50
CA LYS A 187 2.64 20.48 18.96
C LYS A 187 3.68 19.71 19.81
N TYR A 188 4.52 18.87 19.20
CA TYR A 188 5.59 18.15 19.89
C TYR A 188 6.80 17.91 18.98
N PHE A 189 7.99 17.87 19.58
CA PHE A 189 9.27 17.63 18.91
C PHE A 189 9.49 18.54 17.68
N ALA A 190 9.02 19.78 17.77
CA ALA A 190 9.03 20.78 16.70
C ALA A 190 9.67 22.07 17.19
N LEU A 191 10.38 22.79 16.31
CA LEU A 191 10.96 24.09 16.65
C LEU A 191 9.89 25.15 16.99
N ASP A 192 8.72 25.06 16.36
CA ASP A 192 7.58 25.94 16.64
C ASP A 192 6.76 25.54 17.88
N ALA A 193 7.17 24.51 18.62
CA ALA A 193 6.36 23.94 19.70
C ALA A 193 6.06 24.97 20.81
N SER A 194 6.96 25.92 21.08
CA SER A 194 6.76 26.98 22.08
C SER A 194 5.60 27.93 21.74
N ASN A 195 5.39 28.22 20.46
CA ASN A 195 4.23 28.98 19.99
C ASN A 195 2.95 28.14 20.03
N ALA A 196 3.07 26.82 19.85
CA ALA A 196 1.94 25.89 19.89
C ALA A 196 1.45 25.59 21.31
N GLU A 197 2.30 25.69 22.34
CA GLU A 197 1.90 25.54 23.75
C GLU A 197 0.83 26.55 24.17
N ARG A 198 0.76 27.72 23.54
CA ARG A 198 -0.29 28.73 23.76
C ARG A 198 -1.69 28.27 23.32
N ASN A 199 -1.79 27.29 22.41
CA ASN A 199 -3.04 26.80 21.82
C ASN A 199 -3.50 25.42 22.37
N GLY A 200 -2.95 25.01 23.52
CA GLY A 200 -3.34 23.79 24.22
C GLY A 200 -2.41 22.59 23.99
N LYS A 201 -2.28 21.73 25.01
CA LYS A 201 -1.28 20.63 25.08
C LYS A 201 -1.71 19.32 24.42
N SER A 202 -2.87 19.28 23.77
CA SER A 202 -3.44 18.08 23.18
C SER A 202 -3.79 18.29 21.71
N VAL A 203 -3.92 17.17 20.99
CA VAL A 203 -4.43 17.12 19.61
C VAL A 203 -5.69 16.27 19.55
N PRO A 204 -6.63 16.59 18.64
CA PRO A 204 -7.77 15.71 18.38
C PRO A 204 -7.31 14.32 17.90
N TYR A 205 -7.96 13.25 18.37
CA TYR A 205 -7.63 11.87 18.00
C TYR A 205 -7.63 11.60 16.49
N TRP A 206 -8.45 12.31 15.71
CA TRP A 206 -8.50 12.14 14.25
C TRP A 206 -7.15 12.29 13.56
N ASN A 207 -6.23 13.08 14.13
CA ASN A 207 -4.86 13.27 13.62
C ASN A 207 -4.10 11.93 13.55
N TYR A 208 -4.33 11.06 14.53
CA TYR A 208 -3.77 9.70 14.53
C TYR A 208 -4.62 8.74 13.70
N PHE A 209 -5.94 8.82 13.82
CA PHE A 209 -6.87 7.93 13.13
C PHE A 209 -6.64 7.92 11.62
N ILE A 210 -6.53 9.09 10.98
CA ILE A 210 -6.41 9.19 9.54
C ILE A 210 -5.04 8.68 9.02
N LEU A 211 -3.96 8.93 9.75
CA LEU A 211 -2.63 8.43 9.40
C LEU A 211 -2.55 6.91 9.60
N LYS A 212 -3.08 6.39 10.71
CA LYS A 212 -3.20 4.94 10.95
C LYS A 212 -4.03 4.27 9.86
N PHE A 213 -5.15 4.88 9.49
CA PHE A 213 -6.00 4.42 8.42
C PHE A 213 -5.23 4.34 7.10
N GLN A 214 -4.46 5.37 6.74
CA GLN A 214 -3.72 5.37 5.47
C GLN A 214 -2.70 4.22 5.39
N PHE A 215 -1.93 3.97 6.44
CA PHE A 215 -0.99 2.84 6.48
C PHE A 215 -1.69 1.49 6.63
N PHE A 216 -2.83 1.43 7.32
CA PHE A 216 -3.67 0.23 7.34
C PHE A 216 -4.18 -0.10 5.93
N ALA A 217 -4.68 0.90 5.20
CA ALA A 217 -5.22 0.75 3.86
C ALA A 217 -4.14 0.28 2.88
N LEU A 218 -2.90 0.79 2.99
CA LEU A 218 -1.74 0.30 2.23
C LEU A 218 -1.63 -1.23 2.30
N TYR A 219 -1.51 -1.81 3.50
CA TYR A 219 -1.33 -3.26 3.64
C TYR A 219 -2.59 -4.02 3.23
N PHE A 220 -3.75 -3.58 3.72
CA PHE A 220 -5.01 -4.28 3.48
C PHE A 220 -5.37 -4.34 1.98
N LEU A 221 -5.21 -3.22 1.26
CA LEU A 221 -5.43 -3.19 -0.19
C LEU A 221 -4.38 -4.02 -0.94
N ALA A 222 -3.12 -4.03 -0.50
CA ALA A 222 -2.09 -4.90 -1.07
C ALA A 222 -2.48 -6.39 -0.94
N GLY A 223 -2.96 -6.79 0.24
CA GLY A 223 -3.45 -8.14 0.49
C GLY A 223 -4.66 -8.49 -0.39
N LEU A 224 -5.60 -7.56 -0.55
CA LEU A 224 -6.75 -7.75 -1.45
C LEU A 224 -6.32 -7.92 -2.91
N LYS A 225 -5.33 -7.15 -3.40
CA LYS A 225 -4.82 -7.33 -4.78
C LYS A 225 -4.04 -8.63 -4.97
N LYS A 226 -3.40 -9.12 -3.91
CA LYS A 226 -2.75 -10.46 -3.86
C LYS A 226 -3.76 -11.61 -3.77
N PHE A 227 -5.04 -11.34 -3.49
CA PHE A 227 -6.11 -12.33 -3.63
C PHE A 227 -6.52 -12.50 -5.10
N SER A 228 -5.55 -12.90 -5.93
CA SER A 228 -5.74 -13.19 -7.35
C SER A 228 -5.14 -14.55 -7.68
N ARG A 229 -5.64 -15.20 -8.74
CA ARG A 229 -5.07 -16.47 -9.20
C ARG A 229 -3.60 -16.33 -9.57
N GLU A 230 -3.24 -15.22 -10.20
CA GLU A 230 -1.86 -14.93 -10.59
C GLU A 230 -0.88 -14.98 -9.41
N TRP A 231 -1.27 -14.45 -8.25
CA TRP A 231 -0.44 -14.48 -7.05
C TRP A 231 -0.55 -15.82 -6.31
N LEU A 232 -1.77 -16.30 -6.03
CA LEU A 232 -1.96 -17.50 -5.21
C LEU A 232 -1.46 -18.79 -5.86
N GLU A 233 -1.40 -18.84 -7.19
CA GLU A 233 -0.87 -19.99 -7.94
C GLU A 233 0.66 -19.88 -8.21
N GLY A 234 1.30 -18.78 -7.79
CA GLY A 234 2.76 -18.64 -7.87
C GLY A 234 3.29 -18.11 -9.21
N TYR A 235 2.47 -17.45 -10.03
CA TYR A 235 2.89 -16.91 -11.34
C TYR A 235 3.42 -15.48 -11.28
N ALA A 236 3.27 -14.79 -10.15
CA ALA A 236 3.87 -13.49 -9.90
C ALA A 236 5.29 -13.67 -9.36
N MET A 237 6.23 -12.76 -9.66
CA MET A 237 7.55 -12.72 -9.00
C MET A 237 8.28 -14.08 -8.91
N ILE A 238 8.25 -14.85 -9.99
CA ILE A 238 8.81 -16.21 -10.04
C ILE A 238 10.31 -16.18 -9.73
N ASN A 239 10.81 -17.20 -9.04
CA ASN A 239 12.23 -17.40 -8.69
C ASN A 239 12.79 -16.43 -7.64
N LEU A 240 11.95 -15.65 -6.96
CA LEU A 240 12.41 -14.73 -5.91
C LEU A 240 13.08 -15.47 -4.74
N SER A 241 12.62 -16.69 -4.45
CA SER A 241 13.19 -17.59 -3.44
C SER A 241 14.65 -17.99 -3.67
N ARG A 242 15.20 -17.77 -4.88
CA ARG A 242 16.62 -18.02 -5.18
C ARG A 242 17.53 -17.03 -4.45
N HIS A 243 17.05 -15.84 -4.13
CA HIS A 243 17.82 -14.78 -3.48
C HIS A 243 18.33 -15.19 -2.08
N TRP A 244 19.49 -14.68 -1.67
CA TRP A 244 20.18 -15.07 -0.43
C TRP A 244 19.35 -14.83 0.84
N VAL A 245 18.46 -13.83 0.82
CA VAL A 245 17.55 -13.49 1.92
C VAL A 245 16.69 -14.68 2.36
N PHE A 246 16.42 -15.62 1.46
CA PHE A 246 15.64 -16.82 1.77
C PHE A 246 16.48 -18.03 2.20
N HIS A 247 17.81 -17.94 2.24
CA HIS A 247 18.68 -19.06 2.65
C HIS A 247 18.31 -19.70 4.01
N PRO A 248 17.91 -18.94 5.05
CA PRO A 248 17.46 -19.55 6.30
C PRO A 248 16.30 -20.54 6.13
N PHE A 249 15.41 -20.32 5.15
CA PHE A 249 14.29 -21.22 4.87
C PHE A 249 14.71 -22.45 4.07
N LYS A 250 15.81 -22.39 3.32
CA LYS A 250 16.35 -23.50 2.52
C LYS A 250 16.84 -24.67 3.38
N ILE A 251 16.98 -24.49 4.69
CA ILE A 251 17.30 -25.56 5.65
C ILE A 251 16.16 -26.60 5.71
N PHE A 252 14.91 -26.16 5.53
CA PHE A 252 13.71 -27.00 5.70
C PHE A 252 12.83 -27.11 4.45
N LEU A 253 12.96 -26.18 3.50
CA LEU A 253 12.08 -26.07 2.34
C LEU A 253 12.88 -26.03 1.04
N SER A 254 12.33 -26.62 -0.02
CA SER A 254 12.87 -26.46 -1.38
C SER A 254 12.65 -25.04 -1.91
N THR A 255 13.40 -24.63 -2.93
CA THR A 255 13.24 -23.31 -3.58
C THR A 255 11.81 -23.06 -4.06
N GLU A 256 11.15 -24.07 -4.64
CA GLU A 256 9.76 -24.00 -5.10
C GLU A 256 8.78 -23.87 -3.93
N GLN A 257 9.00 -24.63 -2.84
CA GLN A 257 8.18 -24.55 -1.64
C GLN A 257 8.31 -23.18 -0.95
N ILE A 258 9.51 -22.60 -0.92
CA ILE A 258 9.72 -21.25 -0.39
C ILE A 258 8.97 -20.22 -1.23
N ASP A 259 9.07 -20.32 -2.55
CA ASP A 259 8.37 -19.40 -3.44
C ASP A 259 6.85 -19.48 -3.21
N PHE A 260 6.30 -20.68 -3.19
CA PHE A 260 4.86 -20.87 -2.98
C PHE A 260 4.40 -20.50 -1.56
N LEU A 261 5.02 -21.05 -0.51
CA LEU A 261 4.54 -20.90 0.87
C LEU A 261 4.93 -19.55 1.49
N ILE A 262 6.17 -19.09 1.28
CA ILE A 262 6.70 -17.89 1.93
C ILE A 262 6.44 -16.64 1.09
N VAL A 263 6.80 -16.65 -0.20
CA VAL A 263 6.63 -15.47 -1.05
C VAL A 263 5.14 -15.24 -1.32
N HIS A 264 4.43 -16.25 -1.80
CA HIS A 264 3.04 -16.09 -2.23
C HIS A 264 2.04 -16.16 -1.06
N TRP A 265 1.95 -17.30 -0.37
CA TRP A 265 0.92 -17.48 0.66
C TRP A 265 1.14 -16.64 1.92
N PHE A 266 2.33 -16.69 2.51
CA PHE A 266 2.64 -15.85 3.67
C PHE A 266 2.60 -14.37 3.30
N GLY A 267 3.17 -13.95 2.15
CA GLY A 267 3.10 -12.56 1.69
C GLY A 267 1.66 -12.05 1.55
N PHE A 268 0.76 -12.86 0.97
CA PHE A 268 -0.67 -12.55 0.87
C PHE A 268 -1.34 -12.42 2.25
N ILE A 269 -1.23 -13.44 3.11
CA ILE A 269 -1.87 -13.47 4.43
C ILE A 269 -1.33 -12.33 5.30
N PHE A 270 -0.02 -12.08 5.23
CA PHE A 270 0.65 -11.05 6.00
C PHE A 270 0.12 -9.66 5.62
N ASP A 271 0.13 -9.29 4.33
CA ASP A 271 -0.38 -8.00 3.87
C ASP A 271 -1.86 -7.80 4.24
N LEU A 272 -2.69 -8.84 4.08
CA LEU A 272 -4.12 -8.77 4.39
C LEU A 272 -4.40 -8.58 5.90
N SER A 273 -3.54 -9.09 6.79
CA SER A 273 -3.82 -9.19 8.22
C SER A 273 -2.98 -8.29 9.13
N VAL A 274 -1.76 -7.89 8.72
CA VAL A 274 -0.79 -7.17 9.57
C VAL A 274 -1.36 -5.87 10.13
N GLY A 275 -2.11 -5.12 9.31
CA GLY A 275 -2.77 -3.89 9.73
C GLY A 275 -3.72 -4.10 10.92
N PHE A 276 -4.45 -5.21 10.96
CA PHE A 276 -5.31 -5.56 12.10
C PHE A 276 -4.47 -5.92 13.32
N TRP A 277 -3.43 -6.72 13.15
CA TRP A 277 -2.56 -7.14 14.25
C TRP A 277 -1.83 -5.97 14.93
N MET A 278 -1.49 -4.92 14.18
CA MET A 278 -0.88 -3.71 14.71
C MET A 278 -1.87 -2.85 15.53
N LEU A 279 -3.17 -2.92 15.22
CA LEU A 279 -4.20 -2.18 15.96
C LEU A 279 -4.43 -2.79 17.36
N PHE A 280 -4.44 -4.12 17.48
CA PHE A 280 -4.67 -4.82 18.74
C PHE A 280 -3.48 -4.74 19.71
N GLU A 281 -3.72 -4.41 20.98
CA GLU A 281 -2.64 -4.18 21.95
C GLU A 281 -1.75 -5.42 22.19
N LYS A 282 -2.33 -6.63 22.20
CA LYS A 282 -1.60 -7.87 22.50
C LYS A 282 -0.69 -8.32 21.35
N THR A 283 -1.14 -8.16 20.10
CA THR A 283 -0.40 -8.60 18.90
C THR A 283 0.48 -7.50 18.33
N ARG A 284 0.36 -6.25 18.81
CA ARG A 284 1.08 -5.09 18.27
C ARG A 284 2.59 -5.29 18.22
N ILE A 285 3.24 -5.56 19.34
CA ILE A 285 4.71 -5.69 19.36
C ILE A 285 5.19 -6.87 18.50
N PRO A 286 4.62 -8.09 18.61
CA PRO A 286 4.96 -9.17 17.67
C PRO A 286 4.77 -8.77 16.20
N SER A 287 3.64 -8.16 15.84
CA SER A 287 3.37 -7.74 14.46
C SER A 287 4.36 -6.68 13.96
N MET A 288 4.82 -5.78 14.83
CA MET A 288 5.84 -4.78 14.48
C MET A 288 7.20 -5.44 14.21
N VAL A 289 7.57 -6.49 14.94
CA VAL A 289 8.79 -7.27 14.68
C VAL A 289 8.69 -7.95 13.31
N PHE A 290 7.60 -8.67 13.04
CA PHE A 290 7.39 -9.30 11.73
C PHE A 290 7.36 -8.29 10.58
N CYS A 291 6.65 -7.17 10.76
CA CYS A 291 6.60 -6.08 9.78
C CYS A 291 7.98 -5.46 9.55
N THR A 292 8.80 -5.34 10.59
CA THR A 292 10.17 -4.85 10.47
C THR A 292 11.01 -5.80 9.62
N THR A 293 10.99 -7.10 9.94
CA THR A 293 11.71 -8.10 9.16
C THR A 293 11.24 -8.13 7.71
N PHE A 294 9.93 -8.09 7.46
CA PHE A 294 9.35 -8.05 6.13
C PHE A 294 9.85 -6.85 5.30
N HIS A 295 9.83 -5.65 5.88
CA HIS A 295 10.33 -4.45 5.18
C HIS A 295 11.83 -4.47 4.95
N LEU A 296 12.61 -4.97 5.92
CA LEU A 296 14.06 -5.11 5.73
C LEU A 296 14.39 -6.15 4.66
N MET A 297 13.65 -7.25 4.58
CA MET A 297 13.78 -8.21 3.48
C MET A 297 13.45 -7.55 2.14
N ASN A 298 12.32 -6.84 2.05
CA ASN A 298 11.93 -6.15 0.82
C ASN A 298 12.94 -5.07 0.40
N SER A 299 13.58 -4.37 1.34
CA SER A 299 14.64 -3.40 1.05
C SER A 299 15.90 -4.02 0.41
N ARG A 300 16.08 -5.34 0.54
CA ARG A 300 17.17 -6.10 -0.08
C ARG A 300 16.74 -6.84 -1.34
N LEU A 301 15.47 -7.22 -1.43
CA LEU A 301 14.92 -7.92 -2.59
C LEU A 301 14.59 -6.98 -3.74
N PHE A 302 14.12 -5.77 -3.43
CA PHE A 302 13.60 -4.86 -4.43
C PHE A 302 14.20 -3.46 -4.29
N ASN A 303 14.45 -2.82 -5.42
CA ASN A 303 14.82 -1.41 -5.50
C ASN A 303 13.54 -0.54 -5.47
N ILE A 304 12.81 -0.57 -4.34
CA ILE A 304 11.55 0.17 -4.13
C ILE A 304 11.74 1.47 -3.33
N GLY A 305 12.96 1.99 -3.32
CA GLY A 305 13.35 3.24 -2.71
C GLY A 305 13.04 3.35 -1.22
N MET A 306 12.57 4.52 -0.79
CA MET A 306 12.38 4.84 0.62
C MET A 306 11.22 4.10 1.30
N PHE A 307 10.46 3.26 0.59
CA PHE A 307 9.21 2.68 1.08
C PHE A 307 9.34 1.83 2.35
N PRO A 308 10.28 0.87 2.44
CA PRO A 308 10.51 0.12 3.66
C PRO A 308 10.80 1.04 4.85
N TYR A 309 11.64 2.06 4.65
CA TYR A 309 12.05 2.98 5.69
C TYR A 309 10.93 3.92 6.15
N VAL A 310 10.08 4.39 5.22
CA VAL A 310 8.89 5.18 5.56
C VAL A 310 7.89 4.36 6.38
N CYS A 311 7.69 3.09 6.02
CA CYS A 311 6.85 2.18 6.80
C CYS A 311 7.40 1.97 8.21
N LEU A 312 8.71 1.76 8.35
CA LEU A 312 9.38 1.65 9.66
C LEU A 312 9.29 2.93 10.49
N ALA A 313 9.52 4.09 9.86
CA ALA A 313 9.48 5.41 10.48
C ALA A 313 8.09 5.76 11.05
N THR A 314 7.03 5.30 10.38
CA THR A 314 5.64 5.59 10.74
C THR A 314 5.00 4.49 11.58
N MET A 315 5.59 3.30 11.64
CA MET A 315 5.14 2.17 12.47
C MET A 315 4.88 2.54 13.95
N PRO A 316 5.69 3.39 14.63
CA PRO A 316 5.44 3.81 16.01
C PRO A 316 4.13 4.59 16.22
N LEU A 317 3.46 5.06 15.16
CA LEU A 317 2.12 5.65 15.26
C LEU A 317 1.13 4.67 15.89
N PHE A 318 1.29 3.37 15.63
CA PHE A 318 0.40 2.34 16.15
C PHE A 318 0.58 2.08 17.66
N CYS A 319 1.72 2.47 18.23
CA CYS A 319 1.98 2.40 19.67
C CYS A 319 1.12 3.37 20.50
N ARG A 320 1.21 3.23 21.82
CA ARG A 320 0.54 4.15 22.77
C ARG A 320 1.08 5.56 22.60
N VAL A 321 0.21 6.55 22.50
CA VAL A 321 0.55 7.93 22.09
C VAL A 321 1.62 8.63 22.93
N ASN A 322 1.78 8.22 24.20
CA ASN A 322 2.73 8.78 25.16
C ASN A 322 4.06 8.00 25.22
N TRP A 323 4.31 7.05 24.31
CA TRP A 323 5.55 6.27 24.29
C TRP A 323 6.83 7.13 24.26
N PRO A 324 6.91 8.27 23.51
CA PRO A 324 8.16 9.05 23.48
C PRO A 324 8.46 9.68 24.84
N ARG A 325 7.43 10.17 25.53
CA ARG A 325 7.58 10.76 26.87
C ARG A 325 8.03 9.73 27.90
N LYS A 326 7.49 8.50 27.83
CA LYS A 326 7.92 7.41 28.72
C LYS A 326 9.38 7.03 28.48
N LEU A 327 9.78 7.01 27.22
CA LEU A 327 11.14 6.71 26.82
C LEU A 327 12.12 7.81 27.27
N GLU A 328 11.73 9.09 27.12
CA GLU A 328 12.49 10.23 27.66
C GLU A 328 12.68 10.15 29.18
N LEU A 329 11.61 9.81 29.93
CA LEU A 329 11.68 9.60 31.37
C LEU A 329 12.59 8.44 31.75
N TYR A 330 12.54 7.33 31.01
CA TYR A 330 13.42 6.18 31.21
C TYR A 330 14.90 6.56 31.02
N PHE A 331 15.23 7.29 29.94
CA PHE A 331 16.59 7.74 29.69
C PHE A 331 17.08 8.75 30.74
N LYS A 332 16.24 9.71 31.15
CA LYS A 332 16.57 10.64 32.24
C LYS A 332 16.83 9.91 33.56
N LEU A 333 16.03 8.90 33.88
CA LEU A 333 16.22 8.08 35.07
C LEU A 333 17.52 7.28 35.00
N LYS A 334 17.81 6.65 33.86
CA LYS A 334 19.07 5.91 33.64
C LYS A 334 20.29 6.82 33.72
N GLN A 335 20.22 8.02 33.13
CA GLN A 335 21.30 9.02 33.21
C GLN A 335 21.50 9.50 34.65
N LYS A 336 20.42 9.74 35.40
CA LYS A 336 20.48 10.09 36.82
C LYS A 336 21.13 8.97 37.63
N ILE A 337 20.73 7.72 37.45
CA ILE A 337 21.33 6.56 38.12
C ILE A 337 22.82 6.44 37.76
N LEU A 338 23.19 6.59 36.49
CA LEU A 338 24.58 6.53 36.03
C LEU A 338 25.43 7.62 36.68
N SER A 339 24.94 8.87 36.73
CA SER A 339 25.63 10.00 37.39
C SER A 339 25.72 9.85 38.91
N THR A 340 24.75 9.21 39.55
CA THR A 340 24.76 8.97 41.00
C THR A 340 25.81 7.90 41.36
N ASN A 341 25.97 6.87 40.52
CA ASN A 341 27.03 5.87 40.67
C ASN A 341 28.43 6.42 40.39
N THR A 342 28.59 7.39 39.49
CA THR A 342 29.90 8.06 39.27
C THR A 342 30.28 8.95 40.45
N ASN A 343 29.29 9.64 41.04
CA ASN A 343 29.51 10.46 42.24
C ASN A 343 29.76 9.63 43.51
N SER A 344 29.22 8.40 43.62
CA SER A 344 29.57 7.51 44.74
C SER A 344 30.97 6.89 44.59
N ILE A 345 31.46 6.71 43.36
CA ILE A 345 32.85 6.24 43.12
C ILE A 345 33.85 7.36 43.45
N ASN A 346 33.55 8.63 43.11
CA ASN A 346 34.38 9.79 43.50
C ASN A 346 34.25 10.18 44.99
N ALA A 347 33.16 9.84 45.67
CA ALA A 347 33.03 10.06 47.11
C ALA A 347 33.82 9.02 47.94
N ASN A 348 34.03 7.81 47.40
CA ASN A 348 34.83 6.77 48.04
C ASN A 348 36.34 6.93 47.80
N SER A 349 36.78 7.83 46.91
CA SER A 349 38.21 8.11 46.69
C SER A 349 38.75 9.31 47.49
N VAL A 350 37.96 9.92 48.38
CA VAL A 350 38.36 11.12 49.16
C VAL A 350 38.25 10.91 50.68
N LYS A 351 38.01 9.69 51.16
CA LYS A 351 38.05 9.38 52.60
C LYS A 351 38.75 8.06 52.89
N GLU A 352 40.07 8.04 52.70
CA GLU A 352 40.97 7.12 53.41
C GLU A 352 42.11 7.93 54.02
N THR A 353 41.91 8.36 55.27
CA THR A 353 42.95 8.64 56.29
C THR A 353 42.23 9.01 57.58
N ASP A 354 41.85 8.01 58.38
CA ASP A 354 42.29 7.87 59.79
C ASP A 354 41.54 6.78 60.56
N SER A 355 42.35 5.94 61.19
CA SER A 355 42.21 5.02 62.33
C SER A 355 40.84 4.52 62.87
N GLN A 356 40.74 3.18 62.92
CA GLN A 356 40.33 2.29 64.02
C GLN A 356 39.09 2.61 64.90
N ALA A 357 38.08 1.71 64.86
CA ALA A 357 37.59 0.91 66.01
C ALA A 357 36.29 0.14 65.66
N LYS A 358 36.00 -0.88 66.48
CA LYS A 358 35.11 -2.03 66.26
C LYS A 358 33.59 -1.77 66.33
N GLU A 359 32.90 -2.70 65.66
CA GLU A 359 31.61 -3.35 66.00
C GLU A 359 30.23 -2.76 65.64
N ALA A 360 29.55 -3.56 64.80
CA ALA A 360 28.14 -3.96 64.79
C ALA A 360 27.03 -2.91 64.57
N VAL A 361 26.29 -3.05 63.45
CA VAL A 361 24.83 -3.34 63.37
C VAL A 361 24.40 -3.43 61.89
N LYS A 362 23.56 -4.43 61.58
CA LYS A 362 23.06 -4.88 60.25
C LYS A 362 22.35 -3.80 59.41
N PRO A 363 22.40 -3.86 58.05
CA PRO A 363 21.42 -3.23 57.18
C PRO A 363 20.38 -4.22 56.62
N ASN A 364 19.12 -3.80 56.65
CA ASN A 364 17.98 -4.46 55.99
C ASN A 364 18.01 -4.20 54.48
N TYR A 365 17.84 -5.26 53.70
CA TYR A 365 17.63 -5.25 52.26
C TYR A 365 16.20 -4.80 51.91
N LEU A 366 16.04 -3.91 50.93
CA LEU A 366 14.78 -3.70 50.23
C LEU A 366 14.90 -4.21 48.78
N LYS A 367 14.19 -5.32 48.52
CA LYS A 367 14.06 -6.00 47.23
C LYS A 367 13.13 -5.22 46.28
N LEU A 368 13.52 -5.15 45.00
CA LEU A 368 12.61 -4.94 43.86
C LEU A 368 11.55 -6.05 43.81
N PRO A 369 10.31 -5.80 43.33
CA PRO A 369 9.45 -6.85 42.84
C PRO A 369 9.57 -6.99 41.31
N SER A 370 10.04 -8.17 40.92
CA SER A 370 9.95 -8.77 39.60
C SER A 370 8.52 -9.24 39.32
N ASN A 371 8.15 -9.26 38.03
CA ASN A 371 6.98 -9.97 37.52
C ASN A 371 7.05 -11.46 37.90
N GLU A 372 5.95 -12.04 38.38
CA GLU A 372 5.56 -13.40 38.03
C GLU A 372 4.09 -13.66 38.33
N ILE A 373 3.44 -14.29 37.35
CA ILE A 373 2.07 -14.83 37.35
C ILE A 373 2.22 -16.32 37.64
N PHE A 374 1.48 -16.88 38.58
CA PHE A 374 1.14 -18.31 38.52
C PHE A 374 -0.23 -18.61 39.13
N TYR A 375 -0.98 -19.42 38.38
CA TYR A 375 -2.26 -20.05 38.70
C TYR A 375 -2.14 -21.07 39.83
N ASN A 376 -3.25 -21.34 40.52
CA ASN A 376 -3.62 -22.71 40.90
C ASN A 376 -5.14 -22.83 41.12
N GLU A 377 -5.74 -23.72 40.35
CA GLU A 377 -7.06 -24.34 40.56
C GLU A 377 -6.87 -25.71 41.24
N THR A 378 -7.78 -26.08 42.14
CA THR A 378 -8.38 -27.43 42.35
C THR A 378 -9.29 -27.33 43.57
N MET A 379 -10.63 -27.27 43.44
CA MET A 379 -11.64 -28.31 43.08
C MET A 379 -12.30 -28.96 44.32
N HIS A 380 -13.63 -28.79 44.38
CA HIS A 380 -14.70 -29.62 45.00
C HIS A 380 -14.69 -29.89 46.53
N GLU A 381 -15.79 -29.99 47.27
CA GLU A 381 -17.26 -30.04 47.06
C GLU A 381 -17.88 -29.84 48.48
N GLU A 382 -18.98 -29.10 48.71
CA GLU A 382 -20.31 -29.70 48.90
C GLU A 382 -21.42 -28.64 49.09
N LYS A 383 -22.44 -28.74 48.22
CA LYS A 383 -23.90 -28.73 48.45
C LYS A 383 -24.64 -27.71 49.35
N ILE A 384 -25.50 -26.95 48.64
CA ILE A 384 -26.99 -26.92 48.73
C ILE A 384 -27.71 -25.96 49.72
N MET A 385 -28.44 -25.04 49.07
CA MET A 385 -29.79 -24.48 49.29
C MET A 385 -30.16 -23.48 50.42
N ASN A 386 -30.64 -22.35 49.89
CA ASN A 386 -31.93 -21.66 50.12
C ASN A 386 -32.26 -20.93 51.44
N LYS A 387 -32.85 -19.75 51.19
CA LYS A 387 -33.99 -19.07 51.85
C LYS A 387 -33.71 -17.89 52.80
N GLU A 388 -34.18 -16.74 52.30
CA GLU A 388 -35.20 -15.84 52.88
C GLU A 388 -35.13 -15.39 54.36
N LYS A 389 -35.23 -14.05 54.49
CA LYS A 389 -36.06 -13.26 55.42
C LYS A 389 -35.69 -13.16 56.91
N ASP A 390 -35.44 -11.90 57.28
CA ASP A 390 -36.15 -11.11 58.29
C ASP A 390 -36.27 -11.56 59.77
N LYS A 391 -35.97 -10.55 60.61
CA LYS A 391 -36.57 -10.15 61.91
C LYS A 391 -35.93 -10.61 63.24
N LYS A 392 -35.52 -9.54 63.97
CA LYS A 392 -35.74 -9.19 65.41
C LYS A 392 -35.14 -10.16 66.46
N TYR A 393 -34.54 -9.69 67.57
CA TYR A 393 -35.18 -8.93 68.66
C TYR A 393 -34.13 -8.36 69.65
N PHE A 394 -34.39 -7.13 70.13
CA PHE A 394 -34.37 -6.62 71.53
C PHE A 394 -33.26 -6.99 72.53
N VAL A 395 -32.78 -5.99 73.31
CA VAL A 395 -33.02 -5.81 74.76
C VAL A 395 -32.86 -4.32 75.14
N LYS A 396 -33.52 -3.93 76.23
CA LYS A 396 -34.02 -2.61 76.67
C LYS A 396 -33.38 -2.23 78.02
N SER A 397 -33.20 -0.94 78.32
CA SER A 397 -33.21 -0.42 79.70
C SER A 397 -33.98 0.92 79.80
N LYS A 398 -34.88 0.95 80.79
CA LYS A 398 -35.76 2.03 81.31
C LYS A 398 -34.94 3.08 82.10
N SER A 399 -35.38 4.26 82.57
CA SER A 399 -36.58 5.14 82.55
C SER A 399 -36.10 6.45 83.28
N GLU A 400 -36.64 7.67 83.16
CA GLU A 400 -37.94 8.14 83.65
C GLU A 400 -38.06 9.68 83.46
N LYS A 401 -39.32 10.14 83.27
CA LYS A 401 -39.95 11.46 83.55
C LYS A 401 -39.88 12.65 82.58
N GLU A 402 -41.10 13.07 82.22
CA GLU A 402 -41.53 14.25 81.47
C GLU A 402 -41.58 15.52 82.32
N THR A 403 -41.39 16.69 81.69
CA THR A 403 -42.29 17.86 81.81
C THR A 403 -42.01 18.88 80.70
N ASP A 404 -43.07 19.58 80.30
CA ASP A 404 -43.26 20.42 79.12
C ASP A 404 -42.32 21.63 78.97
N GLU A 405 -41.96 21.99 77.72
CA GLU A 405 -42.13 23.36 77.22
C GLU A 405 -42.06 23.45 75.68
N LYS A 406 -42.95 24.29 75.14
CA LYS A 406 -43.33 24.42 73.73
C LYS A 406 -42.40 25.30 72.91
N ASP A 407 -42.42 25.01 71.60
CA ASP A 407 -42.38 25.95 70.47
C ASP A 407 -41.21 26.96 70.41
N ASN A 408 -40.10 26.55 69.78
CA ASN A 408 -39.32 27.47 68.91
C ASN A 408 -38.39 26.80 67.87
N ASP A 409 -38.25 25.47 67.84
CA ASP A 409 -37.28 24.81 66.94
C ASP A 409 -37.79 24.41 65.54
N MET A 410 -39.09 24.52 65.28
CA MET A 410 -39.69 24.06 64.01
C MET A 410 -39.40 25.00 62.81
N GLN A 411 -39.08 26.28 63.05
CA GLN A 411 -38.75 27.24 61.98
C GLN A 411 -37.27 27.25 61.59
N SER A 412 -36.36 26.94 62.53
CA SER A 412 -34.92 26.79 62.30
C SER A 412 -34.62 25.58 61.40
N PHE A 413 -35.29 24.45 61.65
CA PHE A 413 -35.07 23.20 60.94
C PHE A 413 -35.63 23.20 59.50
N LYS A 414 -36.74 23.92 59.25
CA LYS A 414 -37.28 24.08 57.89
C LYS A 414 -36.42 25.00 57.01
N LYS A 415 -35.71 25.98 57.58
CA LYS A 415 -34.85 26.92 56.82
C LYS A 415 -33.52 26.27 56.45
N SER A 416 -32.95 25.43 57.32
CA SER A 416 -31.73 24.65 57.04
C SER A 416 -31.97 23.56 55.99
N ILE A 417 -33.11 22.87 56.02
CA ILE A 417 -33.48 21.88 54.98
C ILE A 417 -33.74 22.53 53.62
N LYS A 418 -34.29 23.76 53.58
CA LYS A 418 -34.57 24.49 52.32
C LYS A 418 -33.30 25.10 51.70
N LEU A 419 -32.31 25.50 52.51
CA LEU A 419 -30.99 25.91 52.03
C LEU A 419 -30.18 24.72 51.50
N ASN A 420 -30.23 23.57 52.17
CA ASN A 420 -29.49 22.38 51.75
C ASN A 420 -30.07 21.75 50.47
N LYS A 421 -31.40 21.83 50.26
CA LYS A 421 -32.02 21.44 48.97
C LYS A 421 -31.59 22.34 47.81
N LYS A 422 -31.44 23.66 47.99
CA LYS A 422 -30.95 24.57 46.93
C LYS A 422 -29.47 24.35 46.61
N GLY A 423 -28.63 24.06 47.61
CA GLY A 423 -27.23 23.70 47.41
C GLY A 423 -27.05 22.38 46.66
N VAL A 424 -27.77 21.34 47.06
CA VAL A 424 -27.75 20.02 46.41
C VAL A 424 -28.34 20.07 45.00
N ILE A 425 -29.41 20.85 44.77
CA ILE A 425 -29.98 21.05 43.42
C ILE A 425 -29.01 21.83 42.53
N ASN A 426 -28.28 22.82 43.03
CA ASN A 426 -27.28 23.55 42.25
C ASN A 426 -26.02 22.72 41.95
N VAL A 427 -25.59 21.85 42.87
CA VAL A 427 -24.49 20.90 42.66
C VAL A 427 -24.93 19.80 41.68
N CYS A 428 -26.16 19.28 41.80
CA CYS A 428 -26.75 18.39 40.79
C CYS A 428 -26.93 19.08 39.45
N LYS A 429 -27.36 20.34 39.37
CA LYS A 429 -27.46 21.11 38.12
C LYS A 429 -26.08 21.37 37.49
N LYS A 430 -25.07 21.69 38.30
CA LYS A 430 -23.67 21.81 37.84
C LYS A 430 -23.14 20.47 37.32
N ASN A 431 -23.43 19.36 38.01
CA ASN A 431 -23.05 18.03 37.56
C ASN A 431 -23.85 17.55 36.34
N TRP A 432 -25.11 17.97 36.18
CA TRP A 432 -25.94 17.67 35.00
C TRP A 432 -25.52 18.49 33.78
N ILE A 433 -25.13 19.75 33.97
CA ILE A 433 -24.56 20.61 32.92
C ILE A 433 -23.15 20.13 32.55
N ALA A 434 -22.38 19.59 33.49
CA ALA A 434 -21.08 18.96 33.23
C ALA A 434 -21.17 17.57 32.58
N GLN A 435 -22.33 16.90 32.63
CA GLN A 435 -22.59 15.62 31.98
C GLN A 435 -23.14 15.72 30.56
N GLN A 436 -23.51 16.92 30.08
CA GLN A 436 -23.81 17.10 28.66
C GLN A 436 -22.51 17.09 27.87
N SER A 437 -22.27 15.99 27.13
CA SER A 437 -21.22 15.94 26.13
C SER A 437 -21.30 17.19 25.26
N PRO A 438 -20.22 17.97 25.10
CA PRO A 438 -20.27 19.22 24.36
C PRO A 438 -20.83 18.96 22.96
N LYS A 439 -21.82 19.76 22.55
CA LYS A 439 -22.38 19.72 21.19
C LYS A 439 -21.25 19.99 20.20
N THR A 440 -21.11 19.14 19.20
CA THR A 440 -20.04 19.27 18.21
C THR A 440 -20.28 20.48 17.31
N THR A 441 -19.21 21.17 16.98
CA THR A 441 -19.27 22.38 16.14
C THR A 441 -19.47 22.01 14.67
N ARG A 442 -20.02 22.94 13.88
CA ARG A 442 -20.14 22.75 12.41
C ARG A 442 -18.78 22.47 11.75
N LYS A 443 -17.71 23.12 12.22
CA LYS A 443 -16.34 22.89 11.73
C LYS A 443 -15.87 21.46 12.00
N GLN A 444 -16.11 20.93 13.20
CA GLN A 444 -15.77 19.55 13.56
C GLN A 444 -16.52 18.52 12.71
N LYS A 445 -17.82 18.77 12.48
CA LYS A 445 -18.65 17.94 11.58
C LYS A 445 -18.10 17.94 10.16
N PHE A 446 -17.77 19.12 9.63
CA PHE A 446 -17.19 19.25 8.29
C PHE A 446 -15.87 18.48 8.14
N VAL A 447 -14.95 18.62 9.11
CA VAL A 447 -13.69 17.85 9.11
C VAL A 447 -13.96 16.35 9.14
N ALA A 448 -14.86 15.88 10.01
CA ALA A 448 -15.20 14.45 10.06
C ALA A 448 -15.81 13.94 8.75
N SER A 449 -16.65 14.74 8.08
CA SER A 449 -17.18 14.40 6.76
C SER A 449 -16.08 14.32 5.69
N LEU A 450 -15.09 15.23 5.71
CA LEU A 450 -13.93 15.15 4.81
C LEU A 450 -13.10 13.90 5.05
N LEU A 451 -12.86 13.53 6.32
CA LEU A 451 -12.13 12.31 6.68
C LEU A 451 -12.87 11.05 6.22
N LEU A 452 -14.20 11.01 6.37
CA LEU A 452 -15.02 9.90 5.87
C LEU A 452 -14.98 9.84 4.34
N CYS A 453 -15.06 10.98 3.67
CA CYS A 453 -14.91 11.08 2.22
C CYS A 453 -13.54 10.55 1.76
N HIS A 454 -12.45 10.92 2.45
CA HIS A 454 -11.11 10.38 2.18
C HIS A 454 -11.07 8.86 2.32
N ILE A 455 -11.65 8.30 3.38
CA ILE A 455 -11.70 6.84 3.58
C ILE A 455 -12.43 6.14 2.43
N LEU A 456 -13.60 6.64 2.05
CA LEU A 456 -14.38 6.09 0.94
C LEU A 456 -13.59 6.19 -0.37
N LEU A 457 -12.94 7.32 -0.61
CA LEU A 457 -12.11 7.57 -1.77
C LEU A 457 -10.90 6.62 -1.83
N GLN A 458 -10.18 6.40 -0.72
CA GLN A 458 -9.04 5.47 -0.70
C GLN A 458 -9.45 4.01 -0.94
N PHE A 459 -10.67 3.60 -0.57
CA PHE A 459 -11.20 2.27 -0.93
C PHE A 459 -11.75 2.20 -2.35
N PHE A 460 -12.31 3.29 -2.87
CA PHE A 460 -12.92 3.34 -4.20
C PHE A 460 -11.89 3.42 -5.33
N LEU A 461 -10.93 4.33 -5.20
CA LEU A 461 -9.98 4.65 -6.26
C LEU A 461 -9.17 3.47 -6.81
N PRO A 462 -8.67 2.52 -5.99
CA PRO A 462 -7.93 1.36 -6.49
C PRO A 462 -8.74 0.46 -7.46
N TYR A 463 -10.07 0.60 -7.43
CA TYR A 463 -11.02 -0.16 -8.24
C TYR A 463 -11.77 0.72 -9.25
N SER A 464 -11.39 1.99 -9.41
CA SER A 464 -12.07 2.97 -10.26
C SER A 464 -11.73 2.86 -11.76
N HIS A 465 -11.00 1.82 -12.17
CA HIS A 465 -10.51 1.60 -13.54
C HIS A 465 -11.62 1.43 -14.60
N PHE A 466 -12.85 1.16 -14.17
CA PHE A 466 -14.02 1.18 -15.05
C PHE A 466 -14.40 2.59 -15.53
N ILE A 467 -13.94 3.64 -14.82
CA ILE A 467 -14.09 5.04 -15.22
C ILE A 467 -12.94 5.40 -16.15
N SER A 468 -11.70 5.19 -15.71
CA SER A 468 -10.47 5.62 -16.37
C SER A 468 -9.97 4.62 -17.43
N LYS A 469 -10.87 4.16 -18.32
CA LYS A 469 -10.61 3.05 -19.26
C LYS A 469 -9.45 3.28 -20.24
N GLY A 470 -9.14 4.55 -20.53
CA GLY A 470 -8.05 4.90 -21.45
C GLY A 470 -6.66 4.60 -20.89
N TYR A 471 -6.54 4.44 -19.58
CA TYR A 471 -5.28 4.11 -18.91
C TYR A 471 -5.11 2.61 -18.66
N ASN A 472 -6.12 1.80 -18.98
CA ASN A 472 -6.05 0.36 -18.82
C ASN A 472 -5.15 -0.24 -19.92
N ASN A 473 -4.39 -1.27 -19.55
CA ASN A 473 -3.72 -2.16 -20.49
C ASN A 473 -4.26 -3.59 -20.30
N TRP A 474 -3.44 -4.64 -20.46
CA TRP A 474 -3.87 -6.00 -20.10
C TRP A 474 -4.28 -6.14 -18.63
N VAL A 475 -3.79 -5.24 -17.78
CA VAL A 475 -4.16 -5.10 -16.38
C VAL A 475 -5.04 -3.85 -16.22
N PRO A 476 -6.14 -3.95 -15.44
CA PRO A 476 -7.00 -2.80 -15.21
C PRO A 476 -6.36 -1.76 -14.29
N GLY A 477 -6.49 -0.48 -14.68
CA GLY A 477 -6.20 0.68 -13.86
C GLY A 477 -4.88 1.39 -14.15
N LEU A 478 -4.78 2.62 -13.63
CA LEU A 478 -3.60 3.46 -13.79
C LEU A 478 -2.42 2.88 -12.98
N TYR A 479 -1.30 2.66 -13.65
CA TYR A 479 -0.08 2.20 -12.99
C TYR A 479 0.31 3.15 -11.85
N GLY A 480 0.72 2.56 -10.71
CA GLY A 480 1.12 3.31 -9.51
C GLY A 480 -0.03 3.87 -8.67
N TYR A 481 -1.29 3.61 -9.05
CA TYR A 481 -2.47 4.08 -8.32
C TYR A 481 -3.40 2.96 -7.84
N SER A 482 -3.42 1.84 -8.56
CA SER A 482 -4.30 0.70 -8.29
C SER A 482 -3.87 -0.19 -7.12
N TRP A 483 -2.75 0.10 -6.46
CA TRP A 483 -2.14 -0.71 -5.39
C TRP A 483 -1.75 -2.14 -5.81
N ASP A 484 -1.53 -2.35 -7.11
CA ASP A 484 -1.08 -3.62 -7.67
C ASP A 484 0.44 -3.81 -7.44
N MET A 485 0.83 -3.92 -6.17
CA MET A 485 2.24 -4.00 -5.75
C MET A 485 2.78 -5.40 -5.99
N MET A 486 3.64 -5.52 -7.02
CA MET A 486 4.36 -6.74 -7.40
C MET A 486 3.48 -7.90 -7.89
N VAL A 487 2.20 -7.66 -8.23
CA VAL A 487 1.28 -8.70 -8.72
C VAL A 487 1.58 -9.11 -10.17
N TYR A 488 2.23 -8.23 -10.92
CA TYR A 488 2.47 -8.39 -12.35
C TYR A 488 3.96 -8.24 -12.67
N SER A 489 4.54 -9.27 -13.28
CA SER A 489 5.86 -9.28 -13.88
C SER A 489 5.71 -9.15 -15.40
N TRP A 490 6.37 -8.15 -15.97
CA TRP A 490 6.34 -7.86 -17.39
C TRP A 490 7.73 -8.10 -17.97
N ASP A 491 7.78 -8.80 -19.10
CA ASP A 491 9.01 -8.99 -19.86
C ASP A 491 8.81 -8.45 -21.28
N THR A 492 9.67 -7.53 -21.71
CA THR A 492 9.61 -6.92 -23.05
C THR A 492 10.76 -7.46 -23.87
N ILE A 493 10.44 -8.14 -24.96
CA ILE A 493 11.44 -8.92 -25.72
C ILE A 493 11.79 -8.22 -27.02
N HIS A 494 10.79 -7.62 -27.68
CA HIS A 494 10.99 -7.00 -28.99
C HIS A 494 10.15 -5.73 -29.12
N VAL A 495 10.78 -4.67 -29.64
CA VAL A 495 10.14 -3.39 -29.90
C VAL A 495 10.58 -2.88 -31.26
N VAL A 496 9.63 -2.54 -32.11
CA VAL A 496 9.87 -1.94 -33.43
C VAL A 496 9.06 -0.65 -33.52
N ILE A 497 9.76 0.42 -33.89
CA ILE A 497 9.13 1.70 -34.22
C ILE A 497 9.39 1.97 -35.68
N LYS A 498 8.30 2.00 -36.46
CA LYS A 498 8.33 2.25 -37.90
C LYS A 498 7.73 3.62 -38.18
N VAL A 499 8.51 4.49 -38.81
CA VAL A 499 8.08 5.81 -39.30
C VAL A 499 7.94 5.73 -40.81
N HIS A 500 6.72 5.94 -41.31
CA HIS A 500 6.43 6.00 -42.74
C HIS A 500 6.25 7.45 -43.16
N ASP A 501 7.06 7.87 -44.13
CA ASP A 501 6.93 9.16 -44.78
C ASP A 501 5.94 9.03 -45.94
N ASN A 502 4.68 9.42 -45.70
CA ASN A 502 3.59 9.24 -46.67
C ASN A 502 3.79 10.03 -47.97
N ALA A 503 4.63 11.08 -47.97
CA ALA A 503 4.85 11.89 -49.16
C ALA A 503 5.94 11.30 -50.08
N ASN A 504 6.97 10.68 -49.48
CA ASN A 504 8.10 10.10 -50.21
C ASN A 504 8.02 8.58 -50.33
N ASP A 505 7.03 7.96 -49.70
CA ASP A 505 6.85 6.51 -49.57
C ASP A 505 8.08 5.78 -49.01
N GLU A 506 8.80 6.42 -48.09
CA GLU A 506 9.99 5.86 -47.44
C GLU A 506 9.66 5.39 -46.02
N VAL A 507 10.08 4.18 -45.69
CA VAL A 507 9.97 3.61 -44.35
C VAL A 507 11.32 3.72 -43.64
N ARG A 508 11.29 4.20 -42.39
CA ARG A 508 12.47 4.28 -41.52
C ARG A 508 12.15 3.62 -40.18
N TYR A 509 13.16 2.97 -39.60
CA TYR A 509 13.06 2.36 -38.29
C TYR A 509 13.82 3.23 -37.28
N LEU A 510 13.23 3.43 -36.10
CA LEU A 510 13.86 4.17 -35.02
C LEU A 510 14.27 3.23 -33.90
N ASP A 511 15.34 3.60 -33.21
CA ASP A 511 15.73 2.97 -31.96
C ASP A 511 14.60 3.17 -30.92
N PRO A 512 14.08 2.09 -30.31
CA PRO A 512 13.07 2.18 -29.26
C PRO A 512 13.44 3.09 -28.09
N VAL A 513 14.73 3.28 -27.81
CA VAL A 513 15.20 4.12 -26.69
C VAL A 513 15.52 5.57 -27.10
N ALA A 514 15.19 5.97 -28.33
CA ALA A 514 15.45 7.33 -28.81
C ALA A 514 14.69 8.39 -27.98
N TRP A 515 15.44 9.28 -27.32
CA TRP A 515 14.89 10.41 -26.55
C TRP A 515 13.94 10.00 -25.42
N VAL A 516 14.14 8.84 -24.83
CA VAL A 516 13.30 8.39 -23.73
C VAL A 516 14.14 7.74 -22.63
N GLN A 517 13.84 8.10 -21.39
CA GLN A 517 14.64 7.68 -20.23
C GLN A 517 14.22 6.31 -19.64
N ASN A 518 13.07 5.76 -20.06
CA ASN A 518 12.52 4.52 -19.51
C ASN A 518 11.61 3.79 -20.52
N ASP A 519 11.28 2.55 -20.20
CA ASP A 519 10.55 1.63 -21.08
C ASP A 519 9.03 1.58 -20.82
N ARG A 520 8.50 2.34 -19.85
CA ARG A 520 7.10 2.18 -19.41
C ARG A 520 6.10 2.50 -20.51
N TRP A 521 6.46 3.41 -21.42
CA TRP A 521 5.60 3.77 -22.55
C TRP A 521 5.23 2.56 -23.42
N MET A 522 6.09 1.54 -23.47
CA MET A 522 5.88 0.32 -24.25
C MET A 522 4.65 -0.47 -23.79
N LYS A 523 4.20 -0.28 -22.53
CA LYS A 523 3.12 -1.04 -21.90
C LYS A 523 1.82 -0.23 -21.73
N HIS A 524 1.83 1.05 -22.13
CA HIS A 524 0.78 2.01 -21.83
C HIS A 524 0.37 2.79 -23.08
N GLY A 525 -0.87 2.61 -23.54
CA GLY A 525 -1.36 3.23 -24.78
C GLY A 525 -1.36 4.75 -24.76
N ASP A 526 -1.65 5.38 -23.61
CA ASP A 526 -1.57 6.83 -23.45
C ASP A 526 -0.15 7.35 -23.67
N MET A 527 0.83 6.68 -23.09
CA MET A 527 2.24 7.02 -23.23
C MET A 527 2.77 6.72 -24.64
N ALA A 528 2.35 5.64 -25.29
CA ALA A 528 2.75 5.32 -26.66
C ALA A 528 2.32 6.42 -27.65
N ILE A 529 1.15 7.03 -27.44
CA ILE A 529 0.69 8.18 -28.22
C ILE A 529 1.53 9.42 -27.91
N GLN A 530 1.76 9.72 -26.63
CA GLN A 530 2.61 10.86 -26.23
C GLN A 530 4.02 10.71 -26.80
N TYR A 531 4.58 9.51 -26.78
CA TYR A 531 5.88 9.21 -27.38
C TYR A 531 5.85 9.42 -28.90
N SER A 532 4.85 8.92 -29.61
CA SER A 532 4.71 9.11 -31.06
C SER A 532 4.64 10.60 -31.44
N GLN A 533 3.91 11.40 -30.67
CA GLN A 533 3.84 12.85 -30.86
C GLN A 533 5.20 13.53 -30.60
N CYS A 534 5.89 13.11 -29.54
CA CYS A 534 7.23 13.60 -29.22
C CYS A 534 8.25 13.24 -30.32
N LEU A 535 8.25 11.98 -30.80
CA LEU A 535 9.09 11.51 -31.91
C LEU A 535 8.88 12.38 -33.14
N LYS A 536 7.62 12.63 -33.54
CA LYS A 536 7.32 13.52 -34.66
C LYS A 536 7.91 14.91 -34.45
N ASN A 537 7.71 15.51 -33.27
CA ASN A 537 8.21 16.86 -32.96
C ASN A 537 9.74 16.91 -33.00
N ASN A 538 10.41 15.93 -32.42
CA ASN A 538 11.87 15.82 -32.43
C ASN A 538 12.41 15.64 -33.86
N LEU A 539 11.78 14.78 -34.67
CA LEU A 539 12.16 14.63 -36.07
C LEU A 539 12.01 15.94 -36.86
N MET A 540 10.93 16.70 -36.64
CA MET A 540 10.74 18.01 -37.29
C MET A 540 11.76 19.04 -36.80
N ARG A 541 12.03 19.08 -35.50
CA ARG A 541 13.03 19.97 -34.91
C ARG A 541 14.42 19.66 -35.46
N ARG A 542 14.79 18.37 -35.53
CA ARG A 542 16.06 17.92 -36.10
C ARG A 542 16.18 18.35 -37.55
N LYS A 543 15.14 18.16 -38.35
CA LYS A 543 15.10 18.64 -39.75
C LYS A 543 15.39 20.15 -39.85
N GLU A 544 14.79 20.97 -38.99
CA GLU A 544 14.99 22.42 -39.02
C GLU A 544 16.42 22.81 -38.60
N GLU A 545 16.96 22.18 -37.55
CA GLU A 545 18.35 22.42 -37.13
C GLU A 545 19.35 22.08 -38.24
N LEU A 546 19.11 21.01 -38.99
CA LEU A 546 19.95 20.59 -40.11
C LEU A 546 19.87 21.54 -41.31
N ARG A 547 18.76 22.25 -41.49
CA ARG A 547 18.63 23.28 -42.53
C ARG A 547 19.57 24.48 -42.27
N THR A 548 19.96 24.71 -41.03
CA THR A 548 20.76 25.88 -40.61
C THR A 548 22.28 25.63 -40.55
N LYS A 549 22.75 24.37 -40.53
CA LYS A 549 24.18 24.01 -40.41
C LYS A 549 24.72 23.44 -41.73
N HIS A 550 25.94 23.84 -42.12
CA HIS A 550 26.59 23.44 -43.37
C HIS A 550 26.81 21.91 -43.49
N TYR A 551 26.74 21.43 -44.73
CA TYR A 551 26.41 20.08 -45.20
C TYR A 551 27.39 18.93 -44.85
N SER A 552 26.83 17.75 -44.57
CA SER A 552 27.45 16.42 -44.76
C SER A 552 26.46 15.45 -45.42
N GLU A 553 26.94 14.40 -46.09
CA GLU A 553 26.13 13.49 -46.92
C GLU A 553 25.08 12.67 -46.13
N ASP A 554 25.39 12.23 -44.90
CA ASP A 554 24.44 11.53 -44.01
C ASP A 554 23.23 12.41 -43.58
N MET A 555 23.31 13.73 -43.74
CA MET A 555 22.27 14.69 -43.36
C MET A 555 21.21 14.86 -44.45
N GLU A 556 21.49 14.49 -45.70
CA GLU A 556 20.55 14.66 -46.82
C GLU A 556 19.29 13.80 -46.63
N LYS A 557 19.44 12.62 -46.01
CA LYS A 557 18.36 11.69 -45.67
C LYS A 557 17.29 12.33 -44.77
N TRP A 558 17.70 13.15 -43.81
CA TRP A 558 16.80 13.81 -42.87
C TRP A 558 16.20 15.11 -43.42
N ILE A 559 16.92 15.82 -44.31
CA ILE A 559 16.41 17.03 -44.98
C ILE A 559 15.18 16.71 -45.86
N LYS A 560 15.18 15.53 -46.50
CA LYS A 560 14.08 15.06 -47.38
C LYS A 560 12.82 14.60 -46.63
N LEU A 561 12.86 14.43 -45.31
CA LEU A 561 11.73 14.00 -44.49
C LEU A 561 10.53 14.95 -44.65
N SER A 562 9.36 14.46 -45.02
CA SER A 562 8.15 15.28 -45.13
C SER A 562 7.49 15.55 -43.77
N THR A 563 6.51 16.46 -43.72
CA THR A 563 5.69 16.70 -42.53
C THR A 563 4.58 15.66 -42.33
N ASN A 564 4.26 14.89 -43.37
CA ASN A 564 3.17 13.92 -43.39
C ASN A 564 3.70 12.53 -42.99
N LEU A 565 3.94 12.37 -41.69
CA LEU A 565 4.46 11.13 -41.12
C LEU A 565 3.34 10.31 -40.47
N SER A 566 3.47 8.99 -40.57
CA SER A 566 2.72 8.01 -39.79
C SER A 566 3.68 7.17 -38.96
N VAL A 567 3.30 6.86 -37.72
CA VAL A 567 4.14 6.12 -36.77
C VAL A 567 3.43 4.84 -36.36
N TYR A 568 4.08 3.72 -36.56
CA TYR A 568 3.60 2.39 -36.19
C TYR A 568 4.51 1.80 -35.12
N ILE A 569 3.90 1.24 -34.08
CA ILE A 569 4.62 0.68 -32.93
C ILE A 569 4.21 -0.77 -32.77
N ASP A 570 5.20 -1.66 -32.77
CA ASP A 570 5.05 -3.08 -32.49
C ASP A 570 5.84 -3.43 -31.24
N VAL A 571 5.16 -3.82 -30.18
CA VAL A 571 5.79 -4.19 -28.90
C VAL A 571 5.32 -5.58 -28.51
N TRP A 572 6.28 -6.45 -28.23
CA TRP A 572 6.08 -7.82 -27.78
C TRP A 572 6.42 -7.96 -26.31
N CYS A 573 5.41 -8.36 -25.53
CA CYS A 573 5.55 -8.54 -24.09
C CYS A 573 5.03 -9.90 -23.63
N SER A 574 5.61 -10.42 -22.55
CA SER A 574 5.02 -11.47 -21.71
C SER A 574 4.53 -10.87 -20.40
N LEU A 575 3.43 -11.41 -19.87
CA LEU A 575 2.88 -11.06 -18.57
C LEU A 575 2.75 -12.32 -17.70
N ASN A 576 3.46 -12.36 -16.58
CA ASN A 576 3.45 -13.47 -15.60
C ASN A 576 3.70 -14.84 -16.29
N GLY A 577 4.78 -14.94 -17.06
CA GLY A 577 5.22 -16.19 -17.69
C GLY A 577 4.28 -16.74 -18.78
N ARG A 578 3.38 -15.92 -19.33
CA ARG A 578 2.57 -16.30 -20.50
C ARG A 578 3.41 -16.30 -21.77
N PHE A 579 2.84 -16.80 -22.87
CA PHE A 579 3.38 -16.55 -24.21
C PHE A 579 3.65 -15.06 -24.42
N GLN A 580 4.78 -14.75 -25.06
CA GLN A 580 4.98 -13.39 -25.52
C GLN A 580 4.01 -13.11 -26.68
N GLN A 581 3.43 -11.93 -26.68
CA GLN A 581 2.46 -11.51 -27.69
C GLN A 581 2.52 -10.00 -27.88
N ARG A 582 1.98 -9.53 -29.00
CA ARG A 582 1.84 -8.10 -29.27
C ARG A 582 0.89 -7.43 -28.29
N ILE A 583 1.27 -6.25 -27.81
CA ILE A 583 0.40 -5.42 -26.98
C ILE A 583 -0.37 -4.37 -27.78
N PHE A 584 0.22 -3.82 -28.85
CA PHE A 584 -0.42 -2.85 -29.74
C PHE A 584 -0.63 -3.43 -31.13
N ASN A 585 -1.65 -2.94 -31.84
CA ASN A 585 -1.84 -3.28 -33.24
C ASN A 585 -0.82 -2.50 -34.09
N PRO A 586 0.17 -3.17 -34.72
CA PRO A 586 1.23 -2.51 -35.48
C PRO A 586 0.76 -1.90 -36.81
N ASN A 587 -0.50 -2.12 -37.22
CA ASN A 587 -1.05 -1.55 -38.45
C ASN A 587 -1.78 -0.21 -38.24
N ILE A 588 -1.84 0.29 -37.00
CA ILE A 588 -2.52 1.53 -36.65
C ILE A 588 -1.50 2.66 -36.51
N ASP A 589 -1.78 3.79 -37.17
CA ASP A 589 -0.97 5.00 -37.04
C ASP A 589 -1.22 5.68 -35.69
N MET A 590 -0.20 5.64 -34.83
CA MET A 590 -0.22 6.18 -33.48
C MET A 590 -0.31 7.71 -33.43
N LEU A 591 -0.03 8.41 -34.54
CA LEU A 591 -0.18 9.87 -34.62
C LEU A 591 -1.62 10.33 -34.81
N THR A 592 -2.48 9.47 -35.38
CA THR A 592 -3.85 9.83 -35.78
C THR A 592 -4.93 9.07 -35.01
N VAL A 593 -4.56 8.04 -34.25
CA VAL A 593 -5.50 7.23 -33.46
C VAL A 593 -6.22 8.03 -32.36
N ASP A 594 -7.53 7.83 -32.20
CA ASP A 594 -8.31 8.43 -31.10
C ASP A 594 -7.97 7.74 -29.78
N TRP A 595 -7.59 8.54 -28.79
CA TRP A 595 -7.45 8.10 -27.40
C TRP A 595 -8.15 9.07 -26.46
N HIS A 596 -8.80 8.52 -25.46
CA HIS A 596 -9.53 9.30 -24.47
C HIS A 596 -9.45 8.63 -23.09
N PRO A 597 -9.26 9.39 -21.98
CA PRO A 597 -9.05 8.82 -20.65
C PRO A 597 -10.20 7.93 -20.16
N PHE A 598 -11.42 8.15 -20.68
CA PHE A 598 -12.63 7.40 -20.29
C PHE A 598 -13.11 6.37 -21.32
N LYS A 599 -12.43 6.23 -22.47
CA LYS A 599 -12.76 5.21 -23.48
C LYS A 599 -11.72 4.09 -23.46
N PRO A 600 -12.10 2.83 -23.75
CA PRO A 600 -11.12 1.76 -23.95
C PRO A 600 -10.12 2.11 -25.07
N VAL A 601 -8.88 1.66 -24.92
CA VAL A 601 -7.83 1.82 -25.93
C VAL A 601 -8.16 0.93 -27.13
N SER A 602 -8.48 1.52 -28.29
CA SER A 602 -8.95 0.82 -29.49
C SER A 602 -7.88 -0.03 -30.19
N PHE A 603 -6.62 0.34 -30.04
CA PHE A 603 -5.46 -0.28 -30.66
C PHE A 603 -4.71 -1.25 -29.74
N LEU A 604 -5.22 -1.47 -28.52
CA LEU A 604 -4.66 -2.45 -27.59
C LEU A 604 -5.10 -3.86 -27.98
N MET A 605 -4.13 -4.74 -28.19
CA MET A 605 -4.39 -6.16 -28.49
C MET A 605 -4.82 -6.89 -27.22
N PRO A 606 -5.81 -7.80 -27.27
CA PRO A 606 -6.29 -8.48 -26.08
C PRO A 606 -5.25 -9.48 -25.55
N LEU A 607 -5.14 -9.60 -24.23
CA LEU A 607 -4.33 -10.65 -23.62
C LEU A 607 -4.89 -12.02 -23.97
N LEU A 608 -4.07 -12.94 -24.49
CA LEU A 608 -4.48 -14.28 -24.91
C LEU A 608 -4.65 -15.23 -23.70
N THR A 609 -5.60 -14.90 -22.83
CA THR A 609 -5.81 -15.62 -21.56
C THR A 609 -6.21 -17.09 -21.76
N GLN A 610 -6.76 -17.45 -22.92
CA GLN A 610 -7.14 -18.83 -23.26
C GLN A 610 -5.96 -19.80 -23.26
N TYR A 611 -4.73 -19.31 -23.42
CA TYR A 611 -3.51 -20.13 -23.35
C TYR A 611 -2.81 -20.04 -22.00
N SER A 612 -3.41 -19.44 -20.96
CA SER A 612 -2.77 -19.33 -19.64
C SER A 612 -2.47 -20.70 -19.01
N SER A 613 -3.22 -21.75 -19.37
CA SER A 613 -2.97 -23.13 -18.92
C SER A 613 -1.68 -23.73 -19.49
N TYR A 614 -1.14 -23.17 -20.58
CA TYR A 614 0.13 -23.63 -21.14
C TYR A 614 1.34 -23.27 -20.28
N ARG A 615 1.24 -22.38 -19.29
CA ARG A 615 2.38 -21.97 -18.45
C ARG A 615 3.14 -23.14 -17.85
N HIS A 616 2.43 -24.08 -17.23
CA HIS A 616 3.06 -25.29 -16.67
C HIS A 616 3.75 -26.12 -17.75
N LYS A 617 3.11 -26.26 -18.92
CA LYS A 617 3.68 -26.99 -20.05
C LYS A 617 4.88 -26.27 -20.66
N MET A 618 4.86 -24.94 -20.71
CA MET A 618 5.98 -24.11 -21.16
C MET A 618 7.17 -24.27 -20.23
N ASP A 619 6.93 -24.26 -18.92
CA ASP A 619 7.98 -24.49 -17.93
C ASP A 619 8.54 -25.92 -18.03
N GLU A 620 7.69 -26.94 -18.19
CA GLU A 620 8.12 -28.33 -18.45
C GLU A 620 8.98 -28.44 -19.73
N ILE A 621 8.55 -27.81 -20.83
CA ILE A 621 9.31 -27.77 -22.08
C ILE A 621 10.65 -27.05 -21.85
N GLN A 622 10.64 -25.93 -21.16
CA GLN A 622 11.83 -25.14 -20.89
C GLN A 622 12.85 -25.92 -20.05
N GLN A 623 12.41 -26.59 -18.98
CA GLN A 623 13.29 -27.46 -18.19
C GLN A 623 13.85 -28.59 -19.04
N HIS A 624 13.02 -29.23 -19.88
CA HIS A 624 13.49 -30.27 -20.79
C HIS A 624 14.53 -29.75 -21.79
N VAL A 625 14.32 -28.57 -22.39
CA VAL A 625 15.30 -27.94 -23.30
C VAL A 625 16.60 -27.62 -22.58
N TYR A 626 16.57 -27.19 -21.32
CA TYR A 626 17.77 -26.97 -20.51
C TYR A 626 18.54 -28.26 -20.19
N THR A 627 17.93 -29.45 -20.29
CA THR A 627 18.66 -30.72 -20.14
C THR A 627 19.49 -31.08 -21.37
N TRP A 628 19.21 -30.48 -22.53
CA TRP A 628 19.94 -30.79 -23.77
C TRP A 628 21.36 -30.25 -23.74
N SER A 629 21.54 -29.04 -23.19
CA SER A 629 22.81 -28.37 -23.02
C SER A 629 22.67 -27.18 -22.07
N ASN A 630 23.78 -26.73 -21.48
CA ASN A 630 23.81 -25.50 -20.68
C ASN A 630 23.61 -24.22 -21.53
N TYR A 631 23.65 -24.34 -22.86
CA TYR A 631 23.55 -23.22 -23.80
C TYR A 631 22.28 -23.27 -24.65
N THR A 632 21.41 -24.26 -24.45
CA THR A 632 20.12 -24.33 -25.12
C THR A 632 19.07 -23.50 -24.39
N ASP A 633 18.21 -22.85 -25.15
CA ASP A 633 17.15 -22.01 -24.62
C ASP A 633 15.91 -22.07 -25.52
N VAL A 634 14.77 -21.63 -24.99
CA VAL A 634 13.48 -21.68 -25.68
C VAL A 634 12.71 -20.37 -25.55
N LEU A 635 12.16 -19.92 -26.67
CA LEU A 635 11.37 -18.70 -26.76
C LEU A 635 9.94 -19.03 -27.19
N PHE A 636 8.94 -18.66 -26.39
CA PHE A 636 7.53 -18.98 -26.63
C PHE A 636 6.74 -17.78 -27.14
N VAL A 637 6.15 -17.89 -28.33
CA VAL A 637 5.44 -16.83 -29.02
C VAL A 637 3.99 -17.17 -29.28
N ALA A 638 3.11 -16.18 -29.16
CA ALA A 638 1.73 -16.25 -29.64
C ALA A 638 1.40 -15.01 -30.48
N ASP A 639 0.82 -15.20 -31.66
CA ASP A 639 0.42 -14.10 -32.55
C ASP A 639 -1.00 -14.29 -33.10
N PHE A 640 -1.61 -13.18 -33.49
CA PHE A 640 -3.01 -13.10 -33.91
C PHE A 640 -3.21 -13.51 -35.38
N PRO A 641 -4.42 -13.96 -35.77
CA PRO A 641 -4.73 -14.30 -37.15
C PRO A 641 -4.38 -13.19 -38.15
N GLY A 642 -3.70 -13.55 -39.23
CA GLY A 642 -3.31 -12.62 -40.30
C GLY A 642 -2.08 -11.77 -39.99
N MET A 643 -1.61 -11.74 -38.74
CA MET A 643 -0.40 -11.04 -38.33
C MET A 643 0.86 -11.84 -38.69
N TYR A 644 1.99 -11.14 -38.81
CA TYR A 644 3.26 -11.77 -39.10
C TYR A 644 4.40 -11.16 -38.28
N LEU A 645 5.27 -12.00 -37.74
CA LEU A 645 6.52 -11.60 -37.09
C LEU A 645 7.65 -11.70 -38.11
N GLU A 646 8.31 -10.58 -38.36
CA GLU A 646 9.61 -10.54 -39.04
C GLU A 646 10.70 -10.54 -37.97
N ASN A 647 11.61 -11.50 -38.04
CA ASN A 647 12.69 -11.63 -37.07
C ASN A 647 13.99 -12.02 -37.77
N TYR A 648 15.09 -11.39 -37.36
CA TYR A 648 16.44 -11.75 -37.77
C TYR A 648 17.04 -12.68 -36.74
N ILE A 649 17.48 -13.86 -37.16
CA ILE A 649 18.12 -14.83 -36.27
C ILE A 649 19.63 -14.74 -36.46
N SER A 650 20.35 -14.27 -35.43
CA SER A 650 21.82 -14.13 -35.48
C SER A 650 22.51 -15.45 -35.82
N THR A 651 23.63 -15.36 -36.53
CA THR A 651 24.55 -16.47 -36.78
C THR A 651 25.14 -17.07 -35.51
N ASP A 652 25.07 -16.34 -34.39
CA ASP A 652 25.50 -16.82 -33.06
C ASP A 652 24.61 -17.94 -32.50
N PHE A 653 23.42 -18.13 -33.09
CA PHE A 653 22.53 -19.22 -32.74
C PHE A 653 22.70 -20.38 -33.70
N THR A 654 22.65 -21.60 -33.14
CA THR A 654 22.64 -22.84 -33.92
C THR A 654 21.54 -23.78 -33.47
N ASN A 655 21.25 -24.80 -34.29
CA ASN A 655 20.17 -25.75 -34.07
C ASN A 655 18.82 -25.06 -33.83
N VAL A 656 18.57 -23.99 -34.59
CA VAL A 656 17.33 -23.24 -34.46
C VAL A 656 16.19 -24.05 -35.06
N SER A 657 15.17 -24.30 -34.25
CA SER A 657 13.95 -24.97 -34.70
C SER A 657 12.72 -24.15 -34.33
N LEU A 658 11.71 -24.18 -35.20
CA LEU A 658 10.39 -23.62 -34.94
C LEU A 658 9.40 -24.77 -34.79
N THR A 659 8.74 -24.83 -33.65
CA THR A 659 7.72 -25.84 -33.35
C THR A 659 6.39 -25.18 -33.05
N VAL A 660 5.33 -25.59 -33.76
CA VAL A 660 3.98 -25.05 -33.53
C VAL A 660 3.29 -25.85 -32.42
N LEU A 661 2.89 -25.17 -31.35
CA LEU A 661 2.21 -25.76 -30.21
C LEU A 661 0.69 -25.77 -30.40
N GLU A 662 0.15 -24.72 -31.02
CA GLU A 662 -1.29 -24.52 -31.25
C GLU A 662 -1.50 -23.65 -32.51
N GLY A 663 -2.56 -23.92 -33.28
CA GLY A 663 -2.84 -23.18 -34.52
C GLY A 663 -2.00 -23.64 -35.72
N GLU A 664 -1.84 -22.73 -36.68
CA GLU A 664 -1.08 -22.95 -37.92
C GLU A 664 -0.35 -21.65 -38.32
N VAL A 665 0.90 -21.80 -38.72
CA VAL A 665 1.73 -20.68 -39.20
C VAL A 665 2.36 -21.03 -40.55
N THR A 666 2.68 -20.00 -41.30
CA THR A 666 3.50 -20.08 -42.50
C THR A 666 4.86 -19.45 -42.22
N TYR A 667 5.91 -20.15 -42.60
CA TYR A 667 7.29 -19.70 -42.54
C TYR A 667 7.75 -19.36 -43.96
N GLY A 668 8.34 -18.18 -44.13
CA GLY A 668 9.02 -17.78 -45.35
C GLY A 668 10.33 -17.05 -45.05
N GLU A 669 11.30 -17.20 -45.93
CA GLU A 669 12.58 -16.48 -45.88
C GLU A 669 12.52 -15.27 -46.82
N GLU A 670 13.16 -14.16 -46.45
CA GLU A 670 13.08 -12.90 -47.22
C GLU A 670 13.50 -13.05 -48.70
N GLU A 671 14.48 -13.92 -48.98
CA GLU A 671 15.02 -14.15 -50.33
C GLU A 671 14.34 -15.28 -51.11
N SER A 672 13.43 -16.04 -50.47
CA SER A 672 12.80 -17.23 -51.08
C SER A 672 11.30 -17.03 -51.30
N MET A 673 10.80 -17.48 -52.45
CA MET A 673 9.35 -17.54 -52.69
C MET A 673 8.69 -18.77 -52.03
N ASP A 674 9.48 -19.69 -51.49
CA ASP A 674 8.98 -20.91 -50.87
C ASP A 674 8.40 -20.61 -49.49
N VAL A 675 7.09 -20.79 -49.34
CA VAL A 675 6.37 -20.63 -48.08
C VAL A 675 6.01 -22.01 -47.53
N ILE A 676 6.52 -22.33 -46.35
CA ILE A 676 6.30 -23.61 -45.69
C ILE A 676 5.16 -23.45 -44.68
N THR A 677 4.10 -24.26 -44.81
CA THR A 677 3.02 -24.29 -43.83
C THR A 677 3.34 -25.28 -42.72
N VAL A 678 3.38 -24.80 -41.47
CA VAL A 678 3.67 -25.59 -40.28
C VAL A 678 2.41 -25.67 -39.44
N SER A 679 1.83 -26.87 -39.37
CA SER A 679 0.65 -27.15 -38.56
C SER A 679 1.04 -27.54 -37.13
N LYS A 680 0.08 -27.47 -36.19
CA LYS A 680 0.20 -27.96 -34.81
C LYS A 680 1.02 -29.26 -34.66
N LYS A 681 1.93 -29.26 -33.68
CA LYS A 681 2.89 -30.32 -33.31
C LYS A 681 3.97 -30.64 -34.36
N LYS A 682 4.04 -29.92 -35.48
CA LYS A 682 5.15 -30.03 -36.43
C LYS A 682 6.28 -29.08 -36.05
N SER A 683 7.49 -29.49 -36.39
CA SER A 683 8.73 -28.72 -36.19
C SER A 683 9.48 -28.61 -37.50
N ILE A 684 10.09 -27.47 -37.75
CA ILE A 684 10.99 -27.22 -38.88
C ILE A 684 12.32 -26.63 -38.38
N SER A 685 13.40 -26.90 -39.08
CA SER A 685 14.68 -26.24 -38.83
C SER A 685 14.71 -24.90 -39.56
N ILE A 686 15.27 -23.88 -38.90
CA ILE A 686 15.41 -22.52 -39.44
C ILE A 686 16.89 -22.22 -39.63
N GLY A 687 17.25 -21.70 -40.81
CA GLY A 687 18.61 -21.21 -41.07
C GLY A 687 18.90 -19.94 -40.28
N THR A 688 20.16 -19.69 -39.93
CA THR A 688 20.57 -18.45 -39.25
C THR A 688 21.23 -17.47 -40.20
N GLY A 689 21.35 -16.20 -39.79
CA GLY A 689 21.93 -15.13 -40.59
C GLY A 689 21.00 -14.52 -41.64
N LYS A 690 19.67 -14.76 -41.53
CA LYS A 690 18.66 -14.23 -42.46
C LYS A 690 17.43 -13.70 -41.71
N PHE A 691 16.63 -12.90 -42.40
CA PHE A 691 15.30 -12.53 -41.94
C PHE A 691 14.29 -13.61 -42.31
N HIS A 692 13.44 -13.93 -41.34
CA HIS A 692 12.36 -14.88 -41.50
C HIS A 692 11.04 -14.21 -41.15
N ARG A 693 10.01 -14.59 -41.89
CA ARG A 693 8.65 -14.13 -41.67
C ARG A 693 7.77 -15.29 -41.25
N ILE A 694 7.22 -15.21 -40.04
CA ILE A 694 6.23 -16.16 -39.54
C ILE A 694 4.87 -15.49 -39.55
N LYS A 695 3.94 -15.99 -40.36
CA LYS A 695 2.58 -15.49 -40.45
C LYS A 695 1.57 -16.49 -39.92
N THR A 696 0.70 -16.06 -39.01
CA THR A 696 -0.40 -16.88 -38.49
C THR A 696 -1.50 -17.02 -39.54
N THR A 697 -1.72 -18.24 -40.05
CA THR A 697 -2.74 -18.54 -41.05
C THR A 697 -4.02 -19.14 -40.46
N SER A 698 -3.95 -19.68 -39.25
CA SER A 698 -5.14 -20.18 -38.56
C SER A 698 -6.15 -19.05 -38.29
N SER A 699 -7.44 -19.41 -38.27
CA SER A 699 -8.54 -18.48 -37.95
C SER A 699 -8.56 -18.01 -36.49
N TYR A 700 -7.71 -18.58 -35.66
CA TYR A 700 -7.50 -18.24 -34.25
C TYR A 700 -5.99 -18.08 -33.99
N PRO A 701 -5.59 -17.43 -32.89
CA PRO A 701 -4.18 -17.16 -32.60
C PRO A 701 -3.34 -18.45 -32.60
N ALA A 702 -2.14 -18.38 -33.16
CA ALA A 702 -1.19 -19.49 -33.16
C ALA A 702 -0.16 -19.30 -32.05
N CYS A 703 0.21 -20.40 -31.39
CA CYS A 703 1.29 -20.44 -30.41
C CYS A 703 2.40 -21.32 -30.95
N TYR A 704 3.63 -20.83 -30.94
CA TYR A 704 4.81 -21.53 -31.42
C TYR A 704 5.99 -21.25 -30.51
N MET A 705 7.04 -22.06 -30.64
CA MET A 705 8.27 -21.89 -29.89
C MET A 705 9.48 -21.98 -30.80
N TYR A 706 10.49 -21.20 -30.48
CA TYR A 706 11.83 -21.35 -31.03
C TYR A 706 12.70 -22.07 -30.00
N THR A 707 13.42 -23.10 -30.42
CA THR A 707 14.53 -23.66 -29.63
C THR A 707 15.83 -23.29 -30.31
N TYR A 708 16.85 -22.90 -29.56
CA TYR A 708 18.16 -22.57 -30.13
C TYR A 708 19.30 -22.89 -29.15
N THR A 709 20.50 -23.06 -29.68
CA THR A 709 21.75 -23.17 -28.92
C THR A 709 22.57 -21.89 -29.11
N ASN A 710 22.94 -21.24 -28.02
CA ASN A 710 23.74 -20.01 -28.03
C ASN A 710 25.24 -20.36 -28.10
N GLN A 711 25.87 -20.15 -29.26
CA GLN A 711 27.29 -20.46 -29.45
C GLN A 711 28.21 -19.54 -28.68
N THR A 712 27.87 -18.25 -28.55
CA THR A 712 28.72 -17.28 -27.85
C THR A 712 28.93 -17.67 -26.39
N LYS A 713 27.84 -18.03 -25.69
CA LYS A 713 27.92 -18.53 -24.31
C LYS A 713 28.70 -19.83 -24.20
N GLN A 714 28.61 -20.69 -25.20
CA GLN A 714 29.37 -21.93 -25.25
C GLN A 714 30.87 -21.65 -25.36
N LEU A 715 31.27 -20.86 -26.35
CA LEU A 715 32.67 -20.49 -26.60
C LEU A 715 33.30 -19.69 -25.46
N ASP A 716 32.52 -18.84 -24.78
CA ASP A 716 33.01 -18.06 -23.63
C ASP A 716 33.21 -18.91 -22.37
N SER A 717 32.53 -20.05 -22.25
CA SER A 717 32.74 -20.99 -21.13
C SER A 717 33.84 -22.02 -21.39
N GLU A 718 34.25 -22.17 -22.66
CA GLU A 718 35.37 -23.03 -23.08
C GLU A 718 36.72 -22.29 -23.00
N LYS A 719 36.71 -20.97 -22.82
CA LYS A 719 37.87 -20.12 -22.51
C LYS A 719 38.06 -19.98 -21.01
#